data_AF-A0A1M6XZL9-F1
#
_entry.id   AF-A0A1M6XZL9-F1
#
_cell.length_a   1.000
_cell.length_b   1.000
_cell.length_c   1.000
_cell.angle_alpha   90.00
_cell.angle_beta   90.00
_cell.angle_gamma   90.00
#
_symmetry.space_group_name_H-M   'P 1'
#
loop_
_entity.id
_entity.type
_entity.pdbx_description
1 polymer ?
#
loop_
_entity_poly.entity_id
_entity_poly.type
_entity_poly.pdbx_seq_one_letter_code
_entity_poly.pdbx_strand_id
1 'polypeptide(L)'
;MKSLINRILQDGHCLDGGILKVDRFINHQMDPYLMKQVAVEFMNRFANERPTKILTVEASGIAPAVMLGYLMELPVVFAKKKQPSTMNNFYVSKVRSFTKQRDYTLIISKEYLSSDDRVLFVDDFLAFGNTGVGVVDLCKQAGATLIGMGFIIEKEFQEGRKVLAEAGVKHIESLAIIEALENNQIKLKGVKLRKVNIYEEANRCLLCQDAPCTKACKTGDPARALRAIRFDNHKPALRWVKDCSDADLERAEQACIHYNWPIRIKEVVHSIHKDDVDDSCYPDLGIIFCGIKCENPFFLASSAVCINYEMVANAFKAGWAGVFYKTICMQEIKEVSPLFDAMHNNATHGDFYGFRNMEQLSENPVEEDFDILRRLKKDYPTKVVIASIMGQTEEEWMKLAKMAEEAGCDAVELNFSCPQMKHKGMGSDVGQSQELVNSYTACVKSSVKIPVIPKMTPNITHITEPAEACLQAGADAISAINTIKSVTMASDAEVTGRRTISGYSGRAVRPIALRHILELAQMPQKPVLSGIGGIETWRDALEFIQLGCSNVQVCTAVMQYGYRIIDDLILGLQRFMAKRGVNELQQLVGEHLPKFLNPDHLDRDTIIYPKFDKEMCVGCGRCEVSCSDGGHQAIVFDSETRRPRLVGTKCVGCHLCRLICPTGAISVTKRITKK
;
A
#
# COMPACT_ATOMS: atom_id res chain seq x y z
N MET A 1 21.96 -3.39 -11.74
CA MET A 1 21.36 -2.08 -11.43
C MET A 1 20.72 -1.51 -12.69
N LYS A 2 19.40 -1.26 -12.68
CA LYS A 2 18.68 -0.88 -13.91
C LYS A 2 19.01 0.52 -14.41
N SER A 3 19.12 1.51 -13.52
CA SER A 3 19.49 2.88 -13.90
C SER A 3 20.86 2.93 -14.58
N LEU A 4 21.83 2.14 -14.09
CA LEU A 4 23.12 1.97 -14.76
C LEU A 4 22.99 1.30 -16.14
N ILE A 5 22.19 0.24 -16.26
CA ILE A 5 21.92 -0.43 -17.55
C ILE A 5 21.30 0.54 -18.56
N ASN A 6 20.27 1.27 -18.15
CA ASN A 6 19.61 2.27 -18.99
C ASN A 6 20.61 3.34 -19.43
N ARG A 7 21.45 3.82 -18.50
CA ARG A 7 22.49 4.81 -18.80
C ARG A 7 23.51 4.29 -19.81
N ILE A 8 23.94 3.03 -19.68
CA ILE A 8 24.84 2.37 -20.65
C ILE A 8 24.18 2.27 -22.02
N LEU A 9 22.90 1.91 -22.09
CA LEU A 9 22.18 1.78 -23.37
C LEU A 9 21.92 3.14 -24.04
N GLN A 10 21.69 4.19 -23.25
CA GLN A 10 21.39 5.53 -23.74
C GLN A 10 22.64 6.29 -24.18
N ASP A 11 23.67 6.29 -23.33
CA ASP A 11 24.84 7.17 -23.47
C ASP A 11 26.15 6.41 -23.71
N GLY A 12 26.12 5.07 -23.67
CA GLY A 12 27.25 4.23 -23.97
C GLY A 12 27.42 4.01 -25.47
N HIS A 13 28.68 3.96 -25.92
CA HIS A 13 29.00 3.64 -27.30
C HIS A 13 29.90 2.41 -27.39
N CYS A 14 29.51 1.45 -28.23
CA CYS A 14 30.39 0.37 -28.65
C CYS A 14 31.34 0.92 -29.73
N LEU A 15 32.64 0.79 -29.50
CA LEU A 15 33.69 1.09 -30.47
C LEU A 15 34.35 -0.21 -30.94
N ASP A 16 35.00 -0.14 -32.10
CA ASP A 16 35.78 -1.25 -32.66
C ASP A 16 36.78 -1.83 -31.64
N GLY A 17 36.95 -3.16 -31.67
CA GLY A 17 37.82 -3.88 -30.75
C GLY A 17 37.22 -4.17 -29.37
N GLY A 18 35.88 -4.15 -29.23
CA GLY A 18 35.21 -4.52 -27.99
C GLY A 18 35.36 -3.49 -26.86
N ILE A 19 35.44 -2.21 -27.23
CA ILE A 19 35.57 -1.10 -26.29
C ILE A 19 34.19 -0.50 -26.02
N LEU A 20 33.84 -0.41 -24.74
CA LEU A 20 32.64 0.30 -24.29
C LEU A 20 33.06 1.69 -23.79
N LYS A 21 32.61 2.73 -24.48
CA LYS A 21 32.83 4.13 -24.10
C LYS A 21 31.68 4.60 -23.21
N VAL A 22 32.00 5.01 -21.98
CA VAL A 22 31.06 5.51 -20.94
C VAL A 22 31.49 6.87 -20.39
N ASP A 23 32.19 7.65 -21.23
CA ASP A 23 32.84 8.90 -20.83
C ASP A 23 31.86 9.96 -20.35
N ARG A 24 30.58 9.89 -20.73
CA ARG A 24 29.55 10.88 -20.38
C ARG A 24 29.02 10.74 -18.95
N PHE A 25 29.27 9.62 -18.28
CA PHE A 25 28.69 9.36 -16.95
C PHE A 25 29.58 8.58 -15.97
N ILE A 26 30.70 7.96 -16.38
CA ILE A 26 31.64 7.26 -15.49
C ILE A 26 33.08 7.81 -15.62
N ASN A 27 33.66 7.80 -16.82
CA ASN A 27 35.13 7.92 -16.95
C ASN A 27 35.67 9.35 -17.09
N HIS A 28 34.97 10.26 -17.77
CA HIS A 28 35.47 11.61 -18.06
C HIS A 28 34.56 12.68 -17.46
N GLN A 29 33.28 12.63 -17.79
CA GLN A 29 32.20 13.27 -17.07
C GLN A 29 31.58 12.21 -16.16
N MET A 30 31.54 12.49 -14.87
CA MET A 30 30.89 11.63 -13.88
C MET A 30 29.49 12.16 -13.59
N ASP A 31 28.52 11.25 -13.48
CA ASP A 31 27.18 11.55 -13.00
C ASP A 31 27.11 11.27 -11.47
N PRO A 32 27.11 12.30 -10.61
CA PRO A 32 27.16 12.10 -9.15
C PRO A 32 25.92 11.38 -8.61
N TYR A 33 24.76 11.56 -9.25
CA TYR A 33 23.52 10.90 -8.84
C TYR A 33 23.58 9.40 -9.16
N LEU A 34 24.06 9.05 -10.36
CA LEU A 34 24.31 7.66 -10.72
C LEU A 34 25.35 7.02 -9.79
N MET A 35 26.44 7.73 -9.46
CA MET A 35 27.46 7.23 -8.53
C MET A 35 26.89 6.97 -7.12
N LYS A 36 26.00 7.85 -6.63
CA LYS A 36 25.27 7.61 -5.36
C LYS A 36 24.45 6.33 -5.44
N GLN A 37 23.70 6.12 -6.51
CA GLN A 37 22.90 4.91 -6.69
C GLN A 37 23.77 3.64 -6.80
N VAL A 38 24.89 3.71 -7.52
CA VAL A 38 25.92 2.64 -7.60
C VAL A 38 26.42 2.28 -6.20
N ALA A 39 26.76 3.29 -5.39
CA ALA A 39 27.24 3.10 -4.04
C ALA A 39 26.18 2.48 -3.10
N VAL A 40 24.93 2.96 -3.16
CA VAL A 40 23.81 2.35 -2.41
C VAL A 40 23.62 0.88 -2.79
N GLU A 41 23.70 0.56 -4.08
CA GLU A 41 23.56 -0.82 -4.55
C GLU A 41 24.73 -1.71 -4.07
N PHE A 42 25.98 -1.23 -4.10
CA PHE A 42 27.10 -1.96 -3.52
C PHE A 42 26.96 -2.14 -2.01
N MET A 43 26.55 -1.10 -1.28
CA MET A 43 26.27 -1.19 0.16
C MET A 43 25.25 -2.28 0.45
N ASN A 44 24.19 -2.38 -0.36
CA ASN A 44 23.18 -3.45 -0.23
C ASN A 44 23.73 -4.84 -0.52
N ARG A 45 24.58 -5.00 -1.56
CA ARG A 45 25.16 -6.29 -1.94
C ARG A 45 26.20 -6.78 -0.94
N PHE A 46 26.96 -5.87 -0.36
CA PHE A 46 28.01 -6.16 0.62
C PHE A 46 27.59 -5.91 2.07
N ALA A 47 26.30 -5.72 2.35
CA ALA A 47 25.78 -5.35 3.67
C ALA A 47 26.20 -6.30 4.80
N ASN A 48 26.41 -7.59 4.48
CA ASN A 48 26.79 -8.61 5.46
C ASN A 48 28.30 -8.74 5.67
N GLU A 49 29.12 -8.12 4.81
CA GLU A 49 30.57 -8.35 4.80
C GLU A 49 31.32 -7.50 5.83
N ARG A 50 30.69 -6.46 6.38
CA ARG A 50 31.27 -5.55 7.39
C ARG A 50 32.70 -5.10 7.01
N PRO A 51 32.87 -4.35 5.90
CA PRO A 51 34.16 -3.77 5.56
C PRO A 51 34.61 -2.78 6.63
N THR A 52 35.92 -2.70 6.84
CA THR A 52 36.55 -1.62 7.61
C THR A 52 37.26 -0.62 6.70
N LYS A 53 37.44 -0.96 5.42
CA LYS A 53 38.16 -0.12 4.45
C LYS A 53 37.68 -0.39 3.04
N ILE A 54 37.52 0.69 2.27
CA ILE A 54 37.29 0.61 0.82
C ILE A 54 38.62 0.77 0.11
N LEU A 55 38.94 -0.15 -0.80
CA LEU A 55 40.13 -0.09 -1.63
C LEU A 55 39.76 0.15 -3.10
N THR A 56 40.55 0.94 -3.80
CA THR A 56 40.47 1.06 -5.27
C THR A 56 41.87 1.25 -5.87
N VAL A 57 41.98 1.53 -7.17
CA VAL A 57 43.23 1.88 -7.85
C VAL A 57 43.15 3.31 -8.38
N GLU A 58 44.30 3.97 -8.51
CA GLU A 58 44.47 5.32 -9.08
C GLU A 58 43.94 5.40 -10.54
N ALA A 59 42.62 5.56 -10.66
CA ALA A 59 41.81 5.53 -11.88
C ALA A 59 40.39 6.08 -11.62
N SER A 60 39.47 5.86 -12.57
CA SER A 60 38.04 6.19 -12.49
C SER A 60 37.29 5.46 -11.38
N GLY A 61 37.80 4.32 -10.88
CA GLY A 61 37.28 3.61 -9.71
C GLY A 61 37.27 4.41 -8.40
N ILE A 62 37.99 5.53 -8.32
CA ILE A 62 37.98 6.44 -7.15
C ILE A 62 36.58 7.00 -6.90
N ALA A 63 35.84 7.36 -7.94
CA ALA A 63 34.52 7.97 -7.79
C ALA A 63 33.49 7.08 -7.06
N PRO A 64 33.24 5.82 -7.50
CA PRO A 64 32.35 4.93 -6.77
C PRO A 64 32.90 4.54 -5.40
N ALA A 65 34.24 4.43 -5.24
CA ALA A 65 34.85 4.09 -3.96
C ALA A 65 34.66 5.20 -2.91
N VAL A 66 34.85 6.47 -3.28
CA VAL A 66 34.62 7.62 -2.40
C VAL A 66 33.14 7.75 -2.04
N MET A 67 32.23 7.58 -2.99
CA MET A 67 30.79 7.63 -2.72
C MET A 67 30.36 6.51 -1.77
N LEU A 68 30.89 5.29 -1.95
CA LEU A 68 30.63 4.17 -1.05
C LEU A 68 31.24 4.40 0.34
N GLY A 69 32.49 4.85 0.42
CA GLY A 69 33.14 5.19 1.68
C GLY A 69 32.39 6.29 2.44
N TYR A 70 31.87 7.30 1.74
CA TYR A 70 31.04 8.35 2.34
C TYR A 70 29.73 7.78 2.92
N LEU A 71 29.02 6.94 2.16
CA LEU A 71 27.75 6.35 2.62
C LEU A 71 27.92 5.32 3.74
N MET A 72 29.07 4.63 3.79
CA MET A 72 29.38 3.63 4.81
C MET A 72 30.18 4.20 5.99
N GLU A 73 30.58 5.47 5.93
CA GLU A 73 31.47 6.12 6.89
C GLU A 73 32.82 5.40 7.07
N LEU A 74 33.40 4.93 5.96
CA LEU A 74 34.65 4.16 5.94
C LEU A 74 35.79 4.88 5.21
N PRO A 75 37.05 4.70 5.66
CA PRO A 75 38.21 5.23 4.95
C PRO A 75 38.37 4.57 3.58
N VAL A 76 38.73 5.39 2.59
CA VAL A 76 38.99 4.96 1.21
C VAL A 76 40.48 5.09 0.92
N VAL A 77 41.08 4.00 0.44
CA VAL A 77 42.50 3.95 0.07
C VAL A 77 42.61 3.52 -1.38
N PHE A 78 43.48 4.17 -2.15
CA PHE A 78 43.73 3.78 -3.53
C PHE A 78 45.18 3.38 -3.73
N ALA A 79 45.41 2.27 -4.44
CA ALA A 79 46.75 1.86 -4.85
C ALA A 79 47.24 2.74 -6.01
N LYS A 80 48.46 3.27 -5.88
CA LYS A 80 49.10 4.14 -6.87
C LYS A 80 49.75 3.32 -7.98
N LYS A 81 49.73 3.85 -9.20
CA LYS A 81 50.35 3.20 -10.38
C LYS A 81 51.85 3.45 -10.50
N LYS A 82 52.34 4.48 -9.81
CA LYS A 82 53.76 4.86 -9.76
C LYS A 82 54.16 5.17 -8.33
N GLN A 83 55.42 4.88 -7.99
CA GLN A 83 55.98 5.24 -6.69
C GLN A 83 56.17 6.76 -6.64
N PRO A 84 55.51 7.48 -5.70
CA PRO A 84 55.84 8.88 -5.45
C PRO A 84 57.15 8.97 -4.65
N SER A 85 57.90 10.07 -4.80
CA SER A 85 59.14 10.32 -4.06
C SER A 85 58.96 10.34 -2.54
N THR A 86 57.72 10.51 -2.07
CA THR A 86 57.36 10.60 -0.65
C THR A 86 57.00 9.25 -0.01
N MET A 87 57.01 8.13 -0.74
CA MET A 87 56.62 6.82 -0.23
C MET A 87 57.79 5.85 -0.20
N ASN A 88 58.29 5.59 1.01
CA ASN A 88 59.47 4.75 1.24
C ASN A 88 59.12 3.34 1.76
N ASN A 89 57.93 3.14 2.34
CA ASN A 89 57.49 1.85 2.89
C ASN A 89 56.12 1.45 2.31
N PHE A 90 56.11 0.42 1.46
CA PHE A 90 54.92 0.04 0.70
C PHE A 90 54.87 -1.45 0.36
N TYR A 91 53.66 -1.94 0.07
CA TYR A 91 53.42 -3.20 -0.63
C TYR A 91 53.39 -2.93 -2.14
N VAL A 92 53.84 -3.89 -2.94
CA VAL A 92 53.94 -3.74 -4.40
C VAL A 92 53.48 -5.00 -5.11
N SER A 93 52.68 -4.81 -6.17
CA SER A 93 52.27 -5.88 -7.07
C SER A 93 52.53 -5.48 -8.52
N LYS A 94 52.96 -6.43 -9.37
CA LYS A 94 53.16 -6.21 -10.81
C LYS A 94 51.94 -6.69 -11.58
N VAL A 95 51.34 -5.80 -12.37
CA VAL A 95 50.11 -6.07 -13.13
C VAL A 95 50.37 -5.87 -14.62
N ARG A 96 50.00 -6.86 -15.44
CA ARG A 96 50.12 -6.79 -16.90
C ARG A 96 48.87 -6.17 -17.54
N SER A 97 49.03 -5.08 -18.29
CA SER A 97 47.95 -4.48 -19.08
C SER A 97 47.91 -5.07 -20.49
N PHE A 98 46.82 -5.76 -20.85
CA PHE A 98 46.62 -6.28 -22.21
C PHE A 98 46.23 -5.18 -23.21
N THR A 99 45.48 -4.16 -22.77
CA THR A 99 45.07 -3.04 -23.63
C THR A 99 46.26 -2.17 -24.06
N LYS A 100 47.31 -2.08 -23.23
CA LYS A 100 48.52 -1.28 -23.50
C LYS A 100 49.78 -2.11 -23.75
N GLN A 101 49.67 -3.45 -23.70
CA GLN A 101 50.77 -4.41 -23.74
C GLN A 101 52.00 -3.99 -22.89
N ARG A 102 51.76 -3.49 -21.68
CA ARG A 102 52.80 -3.02 -20.76
C ARG A 102 52.50 -3.45 -19.32
N ASP A 103 53.56 -3.76 -18.59
CA ASP A 103 53.47 -3.99 -17.15
C ASP A 103 53.44 -2.64 -16.41
N TYR A 104 52.61 -2.57 -15.38
CA TYR A 104 52.59 -1.46 -14.43
C TYR A 104 52.56 -2.00 -13.00
N THR A 105 53.03 -1.19 -12.06
CA THR A 105 53.06 -1.55 -10.64
C THR A 105 51.86 -0.97 -9.92
N LEU A 106 51.27 -1.71 -8.99
CA LEU A 106 50.35 -1.20 -7.99
C LEU A 106 51.08 -1.11 -6.66
N ILE A 107 51.02 0.06 -6.03
CA ILE A 107 51.75 0.35 -4.81
C ILE A 107 50.80 0.94 -3.77
N ILE A 108 50.85 0.42 -2.53
CA ILE A 108 50.08 0.94 -1.40
C ILE A 108 50.99 1.09 -0.18
N SER A 109 50.93 2.26 0.48
CA SER A 109 51.71 2.48 1.71
C SER A 109 51.24 1.53 2.81
N LYS A 110 52.20 0.97 3.55
CA LYS A 110 51.89 0.06 4.68
C LYS A 110 51.14 0.75 5.82
N GLU A 111 51.17 2.08 5.87
CA GLU A 111 50.43 2.88 6.86
C GLU A 111 48.91 2.80 6.68
N TYR A 112 48.44 2.50 5.46
CA TYR A 112 47.00 2.57 5.13
C TYR A 112 46.37 1.20 4.86
N LEU A 113 47.14 0.12 4.94
CA LEU A 113 46.67 -1.26 4.78
C LEU A 113 47.39 -2.19 5.77
N SER A 114 46.64 -2.73 6.72
CA SER A 114 47.11 -3.57 7.82
C SER A 114 46.41 -4.92 7.85
N SER A 115 46.88 -5.83 8.70
CA SER A 115 46.28 -7.17 8.86
C SER A 115 44.87 -7.15 9.44
N ASP A 116 44.51 -6.10 10.19
CA ASP A 116 43.19 -5.95 10.81
C ASP A 116 42.12 -5.49 9.82
N ASP A 117 42.53 -5.11 8.60
CA ASP A 117 41.62 -4.54 7.62
C ASP A 117 40.79 -5.61 6.89
N ARG A 118 39.48 -5.37 6.89
CA ARG A 118 38.49 -6.07 6.06
C ARG A 118 38.21 -5.22 4.82
N VAL A 119 38.86 -5.58 3.73
CA VAL A 119 38.95 -4.76 2.53
C VAL A 119 37.82 -5.12 1.57
N LEU A 120 37.02 -4.12 1.19
CA LEU A 120 36.13 -4.18 0.05
C LEU A 120 36.76 -3.41 -1.11
N PHE A 121 37.10 -4.10 -2.19
CA PHE A 121 37.63 -3.45 -3.39
C PHE A 121 36.50 -3.01 -4.31
N VAL A 122 36.55 -1.78 -4.82
CA VAL A 122 35.58 -1.24 -5.78
C VAL A 122 36.29 -0.62 -6.96
N ASP A 123 35.84 -0.96 -8.18
CA ASP A 123 36.36 -0.40 -9.42
C ASP A 123 35.23 -0.16 -10.44
N ASP A 124 35.56 0.56 -11.51
CA ASP A 124 34.63 0.85 -12.59
C ASP A 124 34.42 -0.35 -13.53
N PHE A 125 35.49 -1.05 -13.93
CA PHE A 125 35.44 -2.13 -14.90
C PHE A 125 36.07 -3.45 -14.41
N LEU A 126 35.34 -4.55 -14.60
CA LEU A 126 35.89 -5.91 -14.61
C LEU A 126 36.10 -6.36 -16.07
N ALA A 127 37.36 -6.29 -16.51
CA ALA A 127 37.82 -6.76 -17.81
C ALA A 127 38.50 -8.14 -17.67
N PHE A 128 39.82 -8.23 -17.84
CA PHE A 128 40.63 -9.45 -17.70
C PHE A 128 41.00 -9.82 -16.26
N GLY A 129 40.52 -9.08 -15.24
CA GLY A 129 40.77 -9.39 -13.83
C GLY A 129 42.17 -9.04 -13.27
N ASN A 130 43.15 -8.68 -14.10
CA ASN A 130 44.54 -8.46 -13.67
C ASN A 130 44.70 -7.43 -12.53
N THR A 131 43.98 -6.30 -12.58
CA THR A 131 44.00 -5.30 -11.50
C THR A 131 43.53 -5.90 -10.18
N GLY A 132 42.43 -6.66 -10.21
CA GLY A 132 41.91 -7.32 -9.02
C GLY A 132 42.87 -8.39 -8.50
N VAL A 133 43.57 -9.15 -9.36
CA VAL A 133 44.63 -10.08 -8.94
C VAL A 133 45.78 -9.34 -8.24
N GLY A 134 46.21 -8.19 -8.78
CA GLY A 134 47.22 -7.36 -8.13
C GLY A 134 46.76 -6.87 -6.75
N VAL A 135 45.48 -6.54 -6.60
CA VAL A 135 44.88 -6.19 -5.30
C VAL A 135 44.85 -7.38 -4.34
N VAL A 136 44.50 -8.59 -4.81
CA VAL A 136 44.57 -9.82 -4.00
C VAL A 136 45.98 -10.00 -3.43
N ASP A 137 47.00 -9.82 -4.27
CA ASP A 137 48.41 -9.91 -3.87
C ASP A 137 48.79 -8.83 -2.83
N LEU A 138 48.39 -7.57 -3.03
CA LEU A 138 48.61 -6.51 -2.03
C LEU A 138 47.94 -6.82 -0.68
N CYS A 139 46.70 -7.32 -0.69
CA CYS A 139 46.01 -7.75 0.54
C CYS A 139 46.74 -8.91 1.23
N LYS A 140 47.22 -9.90 0.46
CA LYS A 140 48.01 -11.02 0.99
C LYS A 140 49.32 -10.54 1.64
N GLN A 141 50.04 -9.64 0.99
CA GLN A 141 51.27 -9.05 1.55
C GLN A 141 51.02 -8.29 2.85
N ALA A 142 49.86 -7.63 2.97
CA ALA A 142 49.46 -6.90 4.17
C ALA A 142 48.87 -7.77 5.29
N GLY A 143 48.55 -9.04 5.01
CA GLY A 143 47.75 -9.89 5.91
C GLY A 143 46.28 -9.44 6.02
N ALA A 144 45.82 -8.54 5.16
CA ALA A 144 44.46 -8.01 5.18
C ALA A 144 43.46 -9.02 4.61
N THR A 145 42.22 -8.99 5.09
CA THR A 145 41.15 -9.87 4.59
C THR A 145 40.38 -9.19 3.46
N LEU A 146 40.53 -9.67 2.22
CA LEU A 146 39.69 -9.24 1.10
C LEU A 146 38.30 -9.90 1.22
N ILE A 147 37.28 -9.13 1.57
CA ILE A 147 35.91 -9.64 1.78
C ILE A 147 35.09 -9.69 0.50
N GLY A 148 35.44 -8.86 -0.49
CA GLY A 148 34.73 -8.84 -1.77
C GLY A 148 35.29 -7.83 -2.76
N MET A 149 34.83 -7.96 -4.01
CA MET A 149 35.17 -7.06 -5.11
C MET A 149 33.89 -6.62 -5.86
N GLY A 150 33.64 -5.32 -5.90
CA GLY A 150 32.52 -4.71 -6.61
C GLY A 150 32.96 -3.99 -7.88
N PHE A 151 32.27 -4.23 -8.99
CA PHE A 151 32.56 -3.60 -10.29
C PHE A 151 31.31 -2.95 -10.88
N ILE A 152 31.42 -1.72 -11.39
CA ILE A 152 30.26 -1.07 -12.02
C ILE A 152 29.86 -1.86 -13.27
N ILE A 153 30.82 -2.14 -14.15
CA ILE A 153 30.59 -2.83 -15.42
C ILE A 153 31.53 -4.02 -15.57
N GLU A 154 31.00 -5.20 -15.82
CA GLU A 154 31.76 -6.40 -16.19
C GLU A 154 31.69 -6.66 -17.69
N LYS A 155 32.81 -7.02 -18.30
CA LYS A 155 32.89 -7.52 -19.67
C LYS A 155 33.07 -9.04 -19.63
N GLU A 156 31.97 -9.77 -19.72
CA GLU A 156 31.96 -11.22 -19.50
C GLU A 156 32.87 -11.95 -20.48
N PHE A 157 32.88 -11.53 -21.74
CA PHE A 157 33.71 -12.08 -22.82
C PHE A 157 35.23 -11.92 -22.61
N GLN A 158 35.67 -11.28 -21.51
CA GLN A 158 37.08 -11.15 -21.12
C GLN A 158 37.48 -12.03 -19.92
N GLU A 159 36.57 -12.86 -19.42
CA GLU A 159 36.78 -13.88 -18.37
C GLU A 159 37.35 -13.38 -17.02
N GLY A 160 37.38 -12.08 -16.74
CA GLY A 160 38.00 -11.56 -15.50
C GLY A 160 37.38 -12.08 -14.21
N ARG A 161 36.07 -12.34 -14.19
CA ARG A 161 35.39 -12.93 -13.02
C ARG A 161 35.94 -14.31 -12.69
N LYS A 162 36.19 -15.15 -13.71
CA LYS A 162 36.77 -16.48 -13.55
C LYS A 162 38.19 -16.39 -13.00
N VAL A 163 39.00 -15.47 -13.53
CA VAL A 163 40.37 -15.21 -13.03
C VAL A 163 40.36 -14.79 -11.55
N LEU A 164 39.44 -13.93 -11.13
CA LEU A 164 39.32 -13.52 -9.73
C LEU A 164 38.85 -14.65 -8.81
N ALA A 165 37.91 -15.48 -9.28
CA ALA A 165 37.45 -16.64 -8.53
C ALA A 165 38.59 -17.66 -8.33
N GLU A 166 39.38 -17.94 -9.37
CA GLU A 166 40.57 -18.79 -9.32
C GLU A 166 41.67 -18.20 -8.40
N ALA A 167 41.77 -16.86 -8.32
CA ALA A 167 42.66 -16.17 -7.39
C ALA A 167 42.19 -16.20 -5.91
N GLY A 168 41.02 -16.78 -5.64
CA GLY A 168 40.47 -17.00 -4.29
C GLY A 168 39.48 -15.93 -3.81
N VAL A 169 38.97 -15.06 -4.70
CA VAL A 169 37.96 -14.05 -4.34
C VAL A 169 36.59 -14.72 -4.23
N LYS A 170 36.02 -14.74 -3.01
CA LYS A 170 34.76 -15.45 -2.73
C LYS A 170 33.49 -14.68 -3.11
N HIS A 171 33.51 -13.36 -3.03
CA HIS A 171 32.35 -12.51 -3.27
C HIS A 171 32.67 -11.46 -4.35
N ILE A 172 32.16 -11.67 -5.57
CA ILE A 172 32.38 -10.80 -6.73
C ILE A 172 31.04 -10.29 -7.23
N GLU A 173 30.85 -8.97 -7.19
CA GLU A 173 29.62 -8.32 -7.61
C GLU A 173 29.84 -7.40 -8.80
N SER A 174 28.91 -7.44 -9.76
CA SER A 174 28.92 -6.54 -10.91
C SER A 174 27.54 -5.96 -11.14
N LEU A 175 27.46 -4.64 -11.34
CA LEU A 175 26.18 -3.94 -11.42
C LEU A 175 25.55 -3.99 -12.82
N ALA A 176 26.38 -4.05 -13.85
CA ALA A 176 26.01 -4.37 -15.23
C ALA A 176 27.01 -5.38 -15.80
N ILE A 177 26.54 -6.36 -16.57
CA ILE A 177 27.38 -7.37 -17.22
C ILE A 177 27.13 -7.28 -18.72
N ILE A 178 28.18 -7.02 -19.50
CA ILE A 178 28.16 -6.97 -20.95
C ILE A 178 28.50 -8.37 -21.49
N GLU A 179 27.54 -9.01 -22.16
CA GLU A 179 27.73 -10.31 -22.84
C GLU A 179 28.59 -10.15 -24.09
N ALA A 180 28.32 -9.13 -24.90
CA ALA A 180 28.99 -8.91 -26.18
C ALA A 180 29.02 -7.42 -26.57
N LEU A 181 30.05 -7.04 -27.32
CA LEU A 181 30.24 -5.73 -27.95
C LEU A 181 30.60 -5.96 -29.41
N GLU A 182 29.59 -6.03 -30.27
CA GLU A 182 29.74 -6.37 -31.70
C GLU A 182 28.79 -5.51 -32.53
N ASN A 183 29.15 -5.22 -33.80
CA ASN A 183 28.30 -4.50 -34.75
C ASN A 183 27.74 -3.16 -34.22
N ASN A 184 28.54 -2.39 -33.48
CA ASN A 184 28.13 -1.16 -32.78
C ASN A 184 26.96 -1.34 -31.79
N GLN A 185 26.71 -2.55 -31.33
CA GLN A 185 25.66 -2.87 -30.35
C GLN A 185 26.25 -3.33 -29.02
N ILE A 186 25.56 -2.94 -27.93
CA ILE A 186 25.89 -3.35 -26.57
C ILE A 186 24.90 -4.41 -26.14
N LYS A 187 25.36 -5.65 -25.95
CA LYS A 187 24.53 -6.75 -25.47
C LYS A 187 24.76 -6.97 -23.98
N LEU A 188 23.72 -6.80 -23.17
CA LEU A 188 23.78 -6.95 -21.71
C LEU A 188 23.28 -8.33 -21.27
N LYS A 189 23.93 -8.91 -20.26
CA LYS A 189 23.50 -10.17 -19.65
C LYS A 189 22.22 -9.94 -18.89
N GLY A 190 21.22 -10.80 -19.15
CA GLY A 190 19.89 -10.71 -18.56
C GLY A 190 19.94 -10.53 -17.05
N VAL A 191 19.81 -9.30 -16.57
CA VAL A 191 19.67 -9.03 -15.16
C VAL A 191 18.27 -9.49 -14.78
N LYS A 192 18.16 -10.56 -13.98
CA LYS A 192 16.95 -10.83 -13.20
C LYS A 192 16.78 -9.66 -12.24
N LEU A 193 16.13 -8.60 -12.71
CA LEU A 193 15.70 -7.48 -11.88
C LEU A 193 14.79 -8.06 -10.81
N ARG A 194 15.02 -7.69 -9.55
CA ARG A 194 14.02 -7.88 -8.51
C ARG A 194 12.76 -7.16 -9.00
N LYS A 195 11.68 -7.91 -9.25
CA LYS A 195 10.41 -7.34 -9.70
C LYS A 195 10.00 -6.22 -8.73
N VAL A 196 9.58 -5.08 -9.27
CA VAL A 196 9.00 -4.02 -8.44
C VAL A 196 7.76 -4.58 -7.78
N ASN A 197 7.65 -4.44 -6.47
CA ASN A 197 6.38 -4.63 -5.80
C ASN A 197 5.50 -3.43 -6.18
N ILE A 198 4.59 -3.64 -7.13
CA ILE A 198 3.74 -2.60 -7.70
C ILE A 198 2.89 -1.90 -6.62
N TYR A 199 2.52 -2.62 -5.57
CA TYR A 199 1.73 -2.09 -4.46
C TYR A 199 2.56 -1.19 -3.54
N GLU A 200 3.80 -1.59 -3.21
CA GLU A 200 4.70 -0.73 -2.44
C GLU A 200 4.98 0.58 -3.19
N GLU A 201 5.21 0.49 -4.49
CA GLU A 201 5.48 1.66 -5.32
C GLU A 201 4.24 2.56 -5.48
N ALA A 202 3.05 1.96 -5.69
CA ALA A 202 1.79 2.71 -5.75
C ALA A 202 1.40 3.34 -4.40
N ASN A 203 1.70 2.69 -3.28
CA ASN A 203 1.44 3.25 -1.94
C ASN A 203 2.31 4.48 -1.63
N ARG A 204 3.49 4.58 -2.25
CA ARG A 204 4.32 5.80 -2.17
C ARG A 204 3.75 6.96 -2.99
N CYS A 205 2.87 6.71 -3.96
CA CYS A 205 2.26 7.78 -4.74
C CYS A 205 1.52 8.77 -3.84
N LEU A 206 1.79 10.06 -4.02
CA LEU A 206 1.15 11.14 -3.25
C LEU A 206 -0.31 11.39 -3.64
N LEU A 207 -0.81 10.69 -4.67
CA LEU A 207 -2.16 10.84 -5.21
C LEU A 207 -2.52 12.30 -5.54
N CYS A 208 -1.59 13.03 -6.17
CA CYS A 208 -1.73 14.45 -6.47
C CYS A 208 -3.07 14.74 -7.18
N GLN A 209 -3.77 15.77 -6.73
CA GLN A 209 -4.74 16.44 -7.58
C GLN A 209 -3.96 17.18 -8.68
N ASP A 210 -4.48 17.16 -9.90
CA ASP A 210 -3.82 17.79 -11.05
C ASP A 210 -2.37 17.28 -11.27
N ALA A 211 -2.26 15.96 -11.41
CA ALA A 211 -1.00 15.25 -11.25
C ALA A 211 0.04 15.65 -12.32
N PRO A 212 1.25 16.10 -11.92
CA PRO A 212 2.30 16.49 -12.87
C PRO A 212 2.72 15.36 -13.81
N CYS A 213 2.73 14.12 -13.32
CA CYS A 213 3.06 12.94 -14.11
C CYS A 213 2.04 12.69 -15.24
N THR A 214 0.74 12.92 -14.99
CA THR A 214 -0.29 12.83 -16.02
C THR A 214 -0.19 13.98 -17.01
N LYS A 215 0.05 15.22 -16.56
CA LYS A 215 0.25 16.35 -17.48
C LYS A 215 1.46 16.18 -18.40
N ALA A 216 2.53 15.55 -17.92
CA ALA A 216 3.72 15.29 -18.72
C ALA A 216 3.57 14.09 -19.69
N CYS A 217 2.59 13.21 -19.42
CA CYS A 217 2.25 12.08 -20.26
C CYS A 217 1.32 12.54 -21.41
N LYS A 218 1.70 12.34 -22.67
CA LYS A 218 0.90 12.85 -23.80
C LYS A 218 -0.29 11.98 -24.16
N THR A 219 -0.23 10.70 -23.78
CA THR A 219 -1.05 9.63 -24.35
C THR A 219 -1.83 8.84 -23.31
N GLY A 220 -1.75 9.20 -22.04
CA GLY A 220 -2.48 8.49 -20.98
C GLY A 220 -2.42 9.17 -19.62
N ASP A 221 -2.96 8.49 -18.61
CA ASP A 221 -3.12 8.96 -17.24
C ASP A 221 -2.41 8.04 -16.22
N PRO A 222 -1.07 8.15 -16.10
CA PRO A 222 -0.31 7.39 -15.12
C PRO A 222 -0.74 7.60 -13.67
N ALA A 223 -1.18 8.80 -13.30
CA ALA A 223 -1.63 9.06 -11.93
C ALA A 223 -2.87 8.24 -11.59
N ARG A 224 -3.83 8.14 -12.52
CA ARG A 224 -5.02 7.31 -12.35
C ARG A 224 -4.69 5.83 -12.37
N ALA A 225 -3.76 5.38 -13.21
CA ALA A 225 -3.26 4.00 -13.17
C ALA A 225 -2.64 3.65 -11.80
N LEU A 226 -1.78 4.52 -11.26
CA LEU A 226 -1.17 4.33 -9.94
C LEU A 226 -2.21 4.34 -8.82
N ARG A 227 -3.19 5.24 -8.89
CA ARG A 227 -4.32 5.29 -7.93
C ARG A 227 -5.09 3.97 -7.94
N ALA A 228 -5.43 3.47 -9.12
CA ALA A 228 -6.12 2.19 -9.27
C ALA A 228 -5.31 1.03 -8.69
N ILE A 229 -3.99 0.96 -8.93
CA ILE A 229 -3.13 -0.06 -8.33
C ILE A 229 -3.18 0.02 -6.79
N ARG A 230 -3.12 1.24 -6.23
CA ARG A 230 -3.22 1.48 -4.78
C ARG A 230 -4.55 0.97 -4.19
N PHE A 231 -5.65 1.10 -4.92
CA PHE A 231 -6.98 0.62 -4.53
C PHE A 231 -7.33 -0.75 -5.13
N ASP A 232 -6.34 -1.64 -5.24
CA ASP A 232 -6.51 -3.06 -5.61
C ASP A 232 -7.05 -3.34 -7.02
N ASN A 233 -6.89 -2.37 -7.93
CA ASN A 233 -7.29 -2.44 -9.34
C ASN A 233 -6.06 -2.57 -10.27
N HIS A 234 -5.05 -3.35 -9.88
CA HIS A 234 -3.77 -3.38 -10.60
C HIS A 234 -3.86 -3.84 -12.06
N LYS A 235 -4.69 -4.83 -12.40
CA LYS A 235 -4.88 -5.28 -13.79
C LYS A 235 -5.61 -4.24 -14.66
N PRO A 236 -6.81 -3.75 -14.26
CA PRO A 236 -7.53 -2.78 -15.09
C PRO A 236 -6.83 -1.43 -15.12
N ALA A 237 -5.84 -1.17 -14.24
CA ALA A 237 -4.99 0.02 -14.28
C ALA A 237 -4.31 0.25 -15.64
N LEU A 238 -4.04 -0.81 -16.40
CA LEU A 238 -3.40 -0.70 -17.71
C LEU A 238 -4.24 0.11 -18.72
N ARG A 239 -5.57 0.21 -18.55
CA ARG A 239 -6.43 0.95 -19.50
C ARG A 239 -6.07 2.43 -19.64
N TRP A 240 -5.56 3.03 -18.56
CA TRP A 240 -5.21 4.45 -18.53
C TRP A 240 -3.82 4.72 -19.11
N VAL A 241 -3.02 3.68 -19.32
CA VAL A 241 -1.66 3.77 -19.86
C VAL A 241 -1.46 2.87 -21.08
N LYS A 242 -2.55 2.39 -21.68
CA LYS A 242 -2.51 1.41 -22.79
C LYS A 242 -1.79 1.95 -24.03
N ASP A 243 -1.91 3.25 -24.28
CA ASP A 243 -1.34 3.94 -25.44
C ASP A 243 -0.03 4.69 -25.06
N CYS A 244 0.44 4.55 -23.82
CA CYS A 244 1.66 5.19 -23.36
C CYS A 244 2.90 4.53 -23.94
N SER A 245 3.74 5.33 -24.61
CA SER A 245 5.08 4.89 -24.98
C SER A 245 6.01 4.89 -23.76
N ASP A 246 7.11 4.15 -23.84
CA ASP A 246 8.19 4.22 -22.85
C ASP A 246 8.65 5.65 -22.58
N ALA A 247 8.72 6.49 -23.62
CA ALA A 247 9.10 7.88 -23.50
C ALA A 247 8.03 8.74 -22.81
N ASP A 248 6.74 8.41 -22.94
CA ASP A 248 5.67 9.05 -22.16
C ASP A 248 5.78 8.71 -20.68
N LEU A 249 6.00 7.43 -20.35
CA LEU A 249 6.15 6.98 -18.97
C LEU A 249 7.40 7.59 -18.33
N GLU A 250 8.52 7.67 -19.05
CA GLU A 250 9.73 8.33 -18.55
C GLU A 250 9.53 9.83 -18.29
N ARG A 251 8.81 10.55 -19.16
CA ARG A 251 8.42 11.95 -18.89
C ARG A 251 7.54 12.05 -17.65
N ALA A 252 6.59 11.14 -17.48
CA ALA A 252 5.72 11.10 -16.32
C ALA A 252 6.51 10.85 -15.02
N GLU A 253 7.50 9.94 -15.04
CA GLU A 253 8.42 9.71 -13.92
C GLU A 253 9.24 10.97 -13.60
N GLN A 254 9.83 11.61 -14.62
CA GLN A 254 10.64 12.82 -14.44
C GLN A 254 9.84 13.99 -13.86
N ALA A 255 8.56 14.11 -14.20
CA ALA A 255 7.68 15.14 -13.67
C ALA A 255 7.15 14.85 -12.26
N CYS A 256 7.36 13.64 -11.71
CA CYS A 256 6.82 13.25 -10.42
C CYS A 256 7.47 14.02 -9.26
N ILE A 257 6.64 14.75 -8.51
CA ILE A 257 7.06 15.62 -7.38
C ILE A 257 7.27 14.89 -6.04
N HIS A 258 7.47 13.57 -6.07
CA HIS A 258 7.64 12.81 -4.83
C HIS A 258 8.93 13.24 -4.13
N TYR A 259 8.83 13.65 -2.86
CA TYR A 259 9.90 14.34 -2.10
C TYR A 259 11.18 13.51 -1.86
N ASN A 260 11.10 12.17 -1.91
CA ASN A 260 12.28 11.30 -1.76
C ASN A 260 12.92 10.95 -3.13
N TRP A 261 12.26 10.10 -3.91
CA TRP A 261 12.55 9.90 -5.32
C TRP A 261 11.25 9.69 -6.10
N PRO A 262 11.23 9.99 -7.42
CA PRO A 262 10.08 9.76 -8.28
C PRO A 262 9.48 8.36 -8.16
N ILE A 263 8.17 8.26 -8.36
CA ILE A 263 7.51 6.96 -8.50
C ILE A 263 8.02 6.31 -9.79
N ARG A 264 8.35 5.03 -9.72
CA ARG A 264 8.86 4.22 -10.84
C ARG A 264 7.72 3.73 -11.75
N ILE A 265 6.99 4.68 -12.33
CA ILE A 265 5.80 4.48 -13.16
C ILE A 265 6.02 3.43 -14.26
N LYS A 266 7.09 3.57 -15.06
CA LYS A 266 7.42 2.66 -16.16
C LYS A 266 7.62 1.24 -15.67
N GLU A 267 8.33 1.07 -14.56
CA GLU A 267 8.57 -0.26 -13.98
C GLU A 267 7.28 -0.89 -13.45
N VAL A 268 6.44 -0.10 -12.81
CA VAL A 268 5.14 -0.53 -12.29
C VAL A 268 4.26 -1.00 -13.44
N VAL A 269 4.09 -0.18 -14.49
CA VAL A 269 3.27 -0.51 -15.66
C VAL A 269 3.76 -1.79 -16.35
N HIS A 270 5.07 -1.93 -16.56
CA HIS A 270 5.65 -3.13 -17.18
C HIS A 270 5.60 -4.38 -16.30
N SER A 271 5.40 -4.23 -14.99
CA SER A 271 5.29 -5.35 -14.06
C SER A 271 3.87 -5.92 -13.98
N ILE A 272 2.88 -5.24 -14.55
CA ILE A 272 1.48 -5.66 -14.53
C ILE A 272 1.21 -6.57 -15.72
N HIS A 273 0.64 -7.74 -15.45
CA HIS A 273 0.15 -8.62 -16.49
C HIS A 273 -1.12 -8.06 -17.13
N LYS A 274 -1.28 -8.31 -18.43
CA LYS A 274 -2.48 -7.93 -19.19
C LYS A 274 -3.74 -8.35 -18.45
N ASP A 275 -4.76 -7.47 -18.49
CA ASP A 275 -6.04 -7.79 -17.90
C ASP A 275 -6.63 -9.06 -18.55
N ASP A 276 -7.15 -9.95 -17.71
CA ASP A 276 -7.75 -11.24 -18.09
C ASP A 276 -9.27 -11.14 -18.25
N VAL A 277 -9.81 -9.92 -18.24
CA VAL A 277 -11.23 -9.61 -18.39
C VAL A 277 -11.38 -8.61 -19.52
N ASP A 278 -12.30 -8.87 -20.44
CA ASP A 278 -12.67 -7.90 -21.48
C ASP A 278 -13.41 -6.73 -20.84
N ASP A 279 -13.00 -5.51 -21.19
CA ASP A 279 -13.60 -4.28 -20.67
C ASP A 279 -14.66 -3.65 -21.56
N SER A 280 -15.01 -4.32 -22.66
CA SER A 280 -16.07 -3.88 -23.58
C SER A 280 -17.46 -3.86 -22.93
N CYS A 281 -17.72 -4.69 -21.91
CA CYS A 281 -19.02 -4.76 -21.24
C CYS A 281 -18.89 -5.17 -19.76
N TYR A 282 -18.76 -4.19 -18.87
CA TYR A 282 -18.88 -4.46 -17.44
C TYR A 282 -20.33 -4.56 -16.98
N PRO A 283 -20.65 -5.50 -16.06
CA PRO A 283 -21.98 -5.60 -15.47
C PRO A 283 -22.45 -4.31 -14.81
N ASP A 284 -23.76 -4.09 -14.85
CA ASP A 284 -24.41 -3.01 -14.10
C ASP A 284 -24.35 -3.29 -12.60
N LEU A 285 -24.13 -2.24 -11.80
CA LEU A 285 -24.03 -2.35 -10.34
C LEU A 285 -25.35 -2.00 -9.64
N GLY A 286 -26.43 -1.80 -10.38
CA GLY A 286 -27.72 -1.44 -9.84
C GLY A 286 -28.20 -2.44 -8.78
N ILE A 287 -28.80 -1.91 -7.73
CA ILE A 287 -29.28 -2.70 -6.59
C ILE A 287 -30.55 -2.09 -5.99
N ILE A 288 -31.33 -2.90 -5.29
CA ILE A 288 -32.52 -2.46 -4.55
C ILE A 288 -32.18 -2.44 -3.06
N PHE A 289 -32.36 -1.29 -2.43
CA PHE A 289 -32.19 -1.11 -0.98
C PHE A 289 -33.51 -0.62 -0.39
N CYS A 290 -34.12 -1.39 0.51
CA CYS A 290 -35.44 -1.13 1.12
C CYS A 290 -36.54 -0.65 0.15
N GLY A 291 -36.57 -1.23 -1.06
CA GLY A 291 -37.54 -0.87 -2.12
C GLY A 291 -37.11 0.30 -3.01
N ILE A 292 -35.98 0.95 -2.71
CA ILE A 292 -35.41 2.06 -3.48
C ILE A 292 -34.41 1.50 -4.50
N LYS A 293 -34.54 1.91 -5.76
CA LYS A 293 -33.57 1.56 -6.81
C LYS A 293 -32.33 2.46 -6.69
N CYS A 294 -31.15 1.85 -6.65
CA CYS A 294 -29.86 2.54 -6.56
C CYS A 294 -29.04 2.26 -7.82
N GLU A 295 -28.33 3.28 -8.33
CA GLU A 295 -27.45 3.15 -9.52
C GLU A 295 -26.24 2.23 -9.26
N ASN A 296 -25.76 2.20 -8.02
CA ASN A 296 -24.67 1.35 -7.52
C ASN A 296 -24.78 1.25 -5.98
N PRO A 297 -24.04 0.37 -5.28
CA PRO A 297 -24.21 0.17 -3.85
C PRO A 297 -23.48 1.20 -2.98
N PHE A 298 -22.83 2.23 -3.54
CA PHE A 298 -21.92 3.11 -2.79
C PHE A 298 -22.57 4.43 -2.39
N PHE A 299 -22.63 4.66 -1.08
CA PHE A 299 -23.25 5.83 -0.47
C PHE A 299 -22.26 6.60 0.39
N LEU A 300 -22.39 7.92 0.46
CA LEU A 300 -21.73 8.69 1.51
C LEU A 300 -22.40 8.40 2.85
N ALA A 301 -21.61 8.19 3.91
CA ALA A 301 -22.14 8.02 5.26
C ALA A 301 -22.38 9.37 5.95
N SER A 302 -23.42 9.44 6.80
CA SER A 302 -23.73 10.63 7.60
C SER A 302 -22.54 11.07 8.45
N SER A 303 -21.87 12.16 8.04
CA SER A 303 -20.61 12.65 8.62
C SER A 303 -20.18 13.99 8.00
N ALA A 304 -18.98 14.47 8.36
CA ALA A 304 -18.30 15.63 7.77
C ALA A 304 -18.27 15.68 6.24
N VAL A 305 -18.38 14.55 5.54
CA VAL A 305 -18.22 14.50 4.06
C VAL A 305 -19.50 14.87 3.31
N CYS A 306 -20.57 15.25 4.00
CA CYS A 306 -21.88 15.54 3.40
C CYS A 306 -22.69 16.57 4.21
N ILE A 307 -22.07 17.69 4.58
CA ILE A 307 -22.68 18.73 5.45
C ILE A 307 -23.33 19.91 4.70
N ASN A 308 -23.16 20.01 3.38
CA ASN A 308 -23.74 21.07 2.58
C ASN A 308 -24.04 20.61 1.14
N TYR A 309 -24.77 21.45 0.39
CA TYR A 309 -25.20 21.17 -0.98
C TYR A 309 -24.01 20.88 -1.91
N GLU A 310 -22.97 21.72 -1.90
CA GLU A 310 -21.84 21.63 -2.83
C GLU A 310 -21.08 20.30 -2.66
N MET A 311 -20.88 19.87 -1.41
CA MET A 311 -20.21 18.62 -1.07
C MET A 311 -20.97 17.42 -1.64
N VAL A 312 -22.28 17.35 -1.38
CA VAL A 312 -23.12 16.24 -1.86
C VAL A 312 -23.26 16.27 -3.38
N ALA A 313 -23.48 17.45 -3.97
CA ALA A 313 -23.56 17.62 -5.42
C ALA A 313 -22.26 17.19 -6.11
N ASN A 314 -21.09 17.50 -5.55
CA ASN A 314 -19.80 17.07 -6.08
C ASN A 314 -19.62 15.55 -5.99
N ALA A 315 -20.11 14.91 -4.92
CA ALA A 315 -20.11 13.45 -4.82
C ALA A 315 -21.03 12.80 -5.87
N PHE A 316 -22.25 13.33 -6.06
CA PHE A 316 -23.16 12.83 -7.10
C PHE A 316 -22.58 12.96 -8.50
N LYS A 317 -21.94 14.09 -8.82
CA LYS A 317 -21.20 14.28 -10.08
C LYS A 317 -20.03 13.31 -10.24
N ALA A 318 -19.37 12.93 -9.14
CA ALA A 318 -18.29 11.97 -9.17
C ALA A 318 -18.77 10.52 -9.40
N GLY A 319 -20.05 10.21 -9.16
CA GLY A 319 -20.63 8.89 -9.41
C GLY A 319 -21.21 8.16 -8.20
N TRP A 320 -21.24 8.80 -7.01
CA TRP A 320 -21.90 8.24 -5.83
C TRP A 320 -23.40 8.06 -6.10
N ALA A 321 -23.98 6.91 -5.70
CA ALA A 321 -25.39 6.61 -5.95
C ALA A 321 -26.33 7.34 -4.97
N GLY A 322 -25.85 7.59 -3.76
CA GLY A 322 -26.63 8.29 -2.76
C GLY A 322 -25.84 8.79 -1.57
N VAL A 323 -26.55 9.42 -0.65
CA VAL A 323 -26.01 10.03 0.57
C VAL A 323 -26.93 9.71 1.75
N PHE A 324 -26.32 9.36 2.86
CA PHE A 324 -26.91 9.51 4.19
C PHE A 324 -26.41 10.86 4.69
N TYR A 325 -27.26 11.89 4.65
CA TYR A 325 -26.87 13.27 4.92
C TYR A 325 -26.40 13.45 6.37
N LYS A 326 -25.63 14.50 6.65
CA LYS A 326 -25.22 14.86 8.02
C LYS A 326 -26.43 14.86 8.95
N THR A 327 -26.26 14.35 10.17
CA THR A 327 -27.39 14.14 11.08
C THR A 327 -28.00 15.48 11.49
N ILE A 328 -29.27 15.68 11.15
CA ILE A 328 -30.05 16.89 11.40
C ILE A 328 -30.74 16.79 12.76
N CYS A 329 -30.76 17.88 13.51
CA CYS A 329 -31.42 17.97 14.80
C CYS A 329 -32.07 19.35 15.01
N MET A 330 -32.91 19.47 16.04
CA MET A 330 -33.57 20.74 16.39
C MET A 330 -32.71 21.62 17.31
N GLN A 331 -31.67 21.05 17.92
CA GLN A 331 -30.82 21.71 18.90
C GLN A 331 -29.73 22.56 18.23
N GLU A 332 -29.34 23.66 18.87
CA GLU A 332 -28.14 24.41 18.50
C GLU A 332 -26.88 23.61 18.89
N ILE A 333 -26.04 23.31 17.90
CA ILE A 333 -24.80 22.55 18.06
C ILE A 333 -23.62 23.51 18.09
N LYS A 334 -22.64 23.22 18.97
CA LYS A 334 -21.40 23.99 19.09
C LYS A 334 -20.23 23.03 19.10
N GLU A 335 -19.49 23.00 18.00
CA GLU A 335 -18.35 22.12 17.86
C GLU A 335 -17.14 22.58 18.69
N VAL A 336 -16.31 21.60 19.05
CA VAL A 336 -15.00 21.86 19.67
C VAL A 336 -13.91 22.04 18.62
N SER A 337 -12.70 22.45 19.01
CA SER A 337 -11.55 22.45 18.11
C SER A 337 -10.25 22.19 18.87
N PRO A 338 -9.34 21.35 18.35
CA PRO A 338 -9.47 20.53 17.14
C PRO A 338 -10.44 19.33 17.33
N LEU A 339 -11.03 18.86 16.23
CA LEU A 339 -12.06 17.80 16.22
C LEU A 339 -11.52 16.40 15.92
N PHE A 340 -10.40 16.34 15.20
CA PHE A 340 -9.90 15.10 14.62
C PHE A 340 -8.52 14.74 15.16
N ASP A 341 -8.26 13.43 15.21
CA ASP A 341 -6.95 12.84 15.45
C ASP A 341 -6.86 11.53 14.64
N ALA A 342 -5.65 11.05 14.37
CA ALA A 342 -5.45 9.85 13.57
C ALA A 342 -4.27 9.01 14.05
N MET A 343 -4.42 7.69 13.91
CA MET A 343 -3.33 6.74 14.09
C MET A 343 -2.65 6.49 12.74
N HIS A 344 -1.41 6.96 12.64
CA HIS A 344 -0.62 6.90 11.43
C HIS A 344 0.24 5.64 11.33
N ASN A 345 0.53 5.24 10.09
CA ASN A 345 1.64 4.33 9.84
C ASN A 345 2.97 5.10 9.96
N ASN A 346 3.95 4.56 10.68
CA ASN A 346 5.26 5.20 10.93
C ASN A 346 6.05 5.51 9.65
N ALA A 347 5.66 4.95 8.50
CA ALA A 347 6.39 5.08 7.24
C ALA A 347 5.93 6.23 6.33
N THR A 348 4.73 6.80 6.50
CA THR A 348 4.19 7.81 5.57
C THR A 348 3.27 8.81 6.27
N HIS A 349 3.72 10.06 6.36
CA HIS A 349 2.90 11.15 6.88
C HIS A 349 1.73 11.44 5.91
N GLY A 350 0.50 11.42 6.43
CA GLY A 350 -0.74 11.61 5.64
C GLY A 350 -1.51 10.33 5.30
N ASP A 351 -0.93 9.14 5.57
CA ASP A 351 -1.68 7.88 5.59
C ASP A 351 -2.00 7.47 7.03
N PHE A 352 -3.25 7.11 7.30
CA PHE A 352 -3.70 6.67 8.62
C PHE A 352 -4.56 5.42 8.52
N TYR A 353 -4.48 4.57 9.54
CA TYR A 353 -5.28 3.33 9.61
C TYR A 353 -6.44 3.43 10.60
N GLY A 354 -6.41 4.43 11.47
CA GLY A 354 -7.47 4.73 12.43
C GLY A 354 -7.71 6.22 12.51
N PHE A 355 -8.97 6.61 12.61
CA PHE A 355 -9.38 8.02 12.63
C PHE A 355 -10.36 8.27 13.77
N ARG A 356 -10.05 9.25 14.59
CA ARG A 356 -10.80 9.66 15.77
C ARG A 356 -11.49 10.99 15.50
N ASN A 357 -12.78 11.08 15.80
CA ASN A 357 -13.54 12.32 15.69
C ASN A 357 -14.34 12.64 16.96
N MET A 358 -14.42 13.93 17.26
CA MET A 358 -15.26 14.53 18.30
C MET A 358 -16.43 15.33 17.70
N GLU A 359 -16.64 15.20 16.39
CA GLU A 359 -17.73 15.84 15.66
C GLU A 359 -19.09 15.39 16.19
N GLN A 360 -20.02 16.34 16.28
CA GLN A 360 -21.40 16.19 16.73
C GLN A 360 -22.37 16.12 15.54
N LEU A 361 -23.52 16.80 15.64
CA LEU A 361 -24.60 16.81 14.65
C LEU A 361 -24.40 17.98 13.68
N SER A 362 -25.38 18.29 12.83
CA SER A 362 -25.31 19.46 11.94
C SER A 362 -25.27 20.76 12.76
N GLU A 363 -24.41 21.71 12.38
CA GLU A 363 -24.41 23.08 12.93
C GLU A 363 -25.39 24.01 12.19
N ASN A 364 -25.95 23.57 11.06
CA ASN A 364 -26.91 24.36 10.30
C ASN A 364 -28.26 24.42 11.05
N PRO A 365 -29.01 25.53 10.90
CA PRO A 365 -30.42 25.55 11.26
C PRO A 365 -31.19 24.43 10.53
N VAL A 366 -32.15 23.83 11.22
CA VAL A 366 -32.92 22.69 10.69
C VAL A 366 -33.60 23.00 9.34
N GLU A 367 -34.11 24.22 9.16
CA GLU A 367 -34.74 24.66 7.91
C GLU A 367 -33.75 24.72 6.74
N GLU A 368 -32.49 25.10 7.00
CA GLU A 368 -31.44 25.19 5.99
C GLU A 368 -31.05 23.79 5.50
N ASP A 369 -30.86 22.84 6.41
CA ASP A 369 -30.56 21.45 6.04
C ASP A 369 -31.66 20.85 5.16
N PHE A 370 -32.94 21.04 5.51
CA PHE A 370 -34.03 20.53 4.68
C PHE A 370 -34.20 21.28 3.35
N ASP A 371 -33.81 22.56 3.25
CA ASP A 371 -33.72 23.25 1.95
C ASP A 371 -32.64 22.66 1.06
N ILE A 372 -31.46 22.35 1.63
CA ILE A 372 -30.38 21.66 0.92
C ILE A 372 -30.88 20.33 0.36
N LEU A 373 -31.57 19.51 1.17
CA LEU A 373 -32.10 18.21 0.73
C LEU A 373 -33.13 18.37 -0.40
N ARG A 374 -34.03 19.34 -0.30
CA ARG A 374 -35.01 19.66 -1.36
C ARG A 374 -34.33 20.03 -2.68
N ARG A 375 -33.30 20.87 -2.62
CA ARG A 375 -32.50 21.27 -3.79
C ARG A 375 -31.76 20.08 -4.39
N LEU A 376 -31.15 19.23 -3.57
CA LEU A 376 -30.46 18.02 -4.03
C LEU A 376 -31.40 17.07 -4.78
N LYS A 377 -32.59 16.81 -4.24
CA LYS A 377 -33.60 15.96 -4.91
C LYS A 377 -34.13 16.56 -6.21
N LYS A 378 -34.28 17.88 -6.25
CA LYS A 378 -34.68 18.60 -7.48
C LYS A 378 -33.61 18.51 -8.56
N ASP A 379 -32.36 18.73 -8.21
CA ASP A 379 -31.25 18.83 -9.18
C ASP A 379 -30.70 17.45 -9.58
N TYR A 380 -30.86 16.43 -8.72
CA TYR A 380 -30.37 15.07 -8.93
C TYR A 380 -31.47 14.02 -8.65
N PRO A 381 -32.54 13.97 -9.47
CA PRO A 381 -33.72 13.14 -9.19
C PRO A 381 -33.44 11.63 -9.19
N THR A 382 -32.38 11.16 -9.87
CA THR A 382 -32.00 9.73 -9.90
C THR A 382 -31.18 9.31 -8.68
N LYS A 383 -30.63 10.28 -7.93
CA LYS A 383 -29.79 10.02 -6.76
C LYS A 383 -30.64 9.82 -5.52
N VAL A 384 -30.15 8.95 -4.64
CA VAL A 384 -30.83 8.61 -3.39
C VAL A 384 -30.35 9.54 -2.28
N VAL A 385 -31.28 10.23 -1.62
CA VAL A 385 -31.01 11.15 -0.51
C VAL A 385 -31.75 10.64 0.73
N ILE A 386 -30.98 10.26 1.74
CA ILE A 386 -31.48 9.76 3.02
C ILE A 386 -31.16 10.79 4.08
N ALA A 387 -32.19 11.32 4.74
CA ALA A 387 -32.01 12.26 5.84
C ALA A 387 -31.64 11.50 7.12
N SER A 388 -30.41 11.65 7.61
CA SER A 388 -30.10 11.20 8.97
C SER A 388 -30.65 12.23 9.96
N ILE A 389 -31.43 11.78 10.94
CA ILE A 389 -32.08 12.66 11.92
C ILE A 389 -31.83 12.18 13.35
N MET A 390 -31.90 13.12 14.30
CA MET A 390 -31.81 12.84 15.73
C MET A 390 -32.70 13.79 16.54
N GLY A 391 -33.70 13.23 17.24
CA GLY A 391 -34.59 13.96 18.14
C GLY A 391 -34.37 13.62 19.62
N GLN A 392 -34.87 14.48 20.53
CA GLN A 392 -34.87 14.26 21.99
C GLN A 392 -36.16 13.62 22.50
N THR A 393 -37.26 13.83 21.79
CA THR A 393 -38.61 13.37 22.17
C THR A 393 -39.29 12.72 20.97
N GLU A 394 -40.32 11.91 21.21
CA GLU A 394 -41.11 11.32 20.12
C GLU A 394 -41.67 12.39 19.17
N GLU A 395 -42.12 13.52 19.72
CA GLU A 395 -42.61 14.67 18.93
C GLU A 395 -41.53 15.24 18.00
N GLU A 396 -40.31 15.42 18.50
CA GLU A 396 -39.19 15.90 17.67
C GLU A 396 -38.81 14.91 16.58
N TRP A 397 -38.75 13.61 16.90
CA TRP A 397 -38.47 12.55 15.95
C TRP A 397 -39.51 12.53 14.81
N MET A 398 -40.79 12.57 15.15
CA MET A 398 -41.88 12.63 14.17
C MET A 398 -41.83 13.91 13.33
N LYS A 399 -41.52 15.07 13.94
CA LYS A 399 -41.41 16.34 13.23
C LYS A 399 -40.27 16.32 12.21
N LEU A 400 -39.07 15.90 12.62
CA LEU A 400 -37.91 15.79 11.73
C LEU A 400 -38.16 14.81 10.58
N ALA A 401 -38.80 13.67 10.86
CA ALA A 401 -39.13 12.68 9.83
C ALA A 401 -40.13 13.25 8.79
N LYS A 402 -41.18 13.95 9.23
CA LYS A 402 -42.13 14.61 8.33
C LYS A 402 -41.46 15.67 7.47
N MET A 403 -40.57 16.49 8.05
CA MET A 403 -39.79 17.48 7.30
C MET A 403 -38.91 16.81 6.24
N ALA A 404 -38.33 15.64 6.52
CA ALA A 404 -37.57 14.86 5.54
C ALA A 404 -38.44 14.36 4.38
N GLU A 405 -39.62 13.82 4.68
CA GLU A 405 -40.59 13.38 3.68
C GLU A 405 -41.08 14.55 2.82
N GLU A 406 -41.40 15.69 3.42
CA GLU A 406 -41.81 16.93 2.72
C GLU A 406 -40.68 17.53 1.87
N ALA A 407 -39.42 17.34 2.26
CA ALA A 407 -38.26 17.72 1.45
C ALA A 407 -38.03 16.77 0.25
N GLY A 408 -38.75 15.66 0.18
CA GLY A 408 -38.66 14.68 -0.90
C GLY A 408 -37.54 13.64 -0.71
N CYS A 409 -37.06 13.45 0.52
CA CYS A 409 -36.05 12.42 0.81
C CYS A 409 -36.59 11.03 0.51
N ASP A 410 -35.71 10.13 0.06
CA ASP A 410 -36.10 8.77 -0.31
C ASP A 410 -36.28 7.86 0.90
N ALA A 411 -35.65 8.20 2.05
CA ALA A 411 -35.78 7.52 3.34
C ALA A 411 -35.28 8.41 4.48
N VAL A 412 -35.49 7.97 5.73
CA VAL A 412 -34.89 8.57 6.93
C VAL A 412 -33.99 7.56 7.66
N GLU A 413 -32.82 8.02 8.11
CA GLU A 413 -31.92 7.26 8.99
C GLU A 413 -32.06 7.76 10.43
N LEU A 414 -32.35 6.87 11.38
CA LEU A 414 -32.47 7.23 12.80
C LEU A 414 -31.12 7.05 13.49
N ASN A 415 -30.45 8.15 13.84
CA ASN A 415 -29.16 8.09 14.49
C ASN A 415 -29.29 7.85 16.01
N PHE A 416 -29.33 6.58 16.42
CA PHE A 416 -29.37 6.18 17.84
C PHE A 416 -27.99 6.10 18.50
N SER A 417 -26.98 6.73 17.91
CA SER A 417 -25.59 6.33 18.15
C SER A 417 -24.63 7.45 18.51
N CYS A 418 -25.06 8.72 18.57
CA CYS A 418 -24.17 9.85 18.85
C CYS A 418 -23.44 9.67 20.21
N PRO A 419 -22.10 9.47 20.23
CA PRO A 419 -21.37 9.13 21.45
C PRO A 419 -21.08 10.34 22.34
N GLN A 420 -21.28 11.56 21.82
CA GLN A 420 -20.93 12.82 22.51
C GLN A 420 -22.06 13.43 23.32
N MET A 421 -23.31 12.98 23.14
CA MET A 421 -24.45 13.50 23.87
C MET A 421 -24.67 12.67 25.14
N LYS A 422 -24.32 13.25 26.30
CA LYS A 422 -24.38 12.61 27.64
C LYS A 422 -25.66 12.92 28.43
N HIS A 423 -26.71 13.42 27.80
CA HIS A 423 -28.00 13.58 28.47
C HIS A 423 -28.70 12.22 28.52
N LYS A 424 -29.23 11.82 29.70
CA LYS A 424 -30.05 10.60 29.85
C LYS A 424 -31.14 10.61 28.77
N GLY A 425 -31.15 9.59 27.91
CA GLY A 425 -32.14 9.46 26.83
C GLY A 425 -31.70 9.99 25.46
N MET A 426 -30.41 10.22 25.21
CA MET A 426 -29.90 10.64 23.89
C MET A 426 -28.72 9.82 23.38
N GLY A 427 -28.53 9.83 22.05
CA GLY A 427 -27.31 9.31 21.41
C GLY A 427 -27.09 7.82 21.68
N SER A 428 -25.83 7.40 21.88
CA SER A 428 -25.48 5.98 22.05
C SER A 428 -26.19 5.27 23.20
N ASP A 429 -26.67 6.01 24.19
CA ASP A 429 -27.40 5.45 25.34
C ASP A 429 -28.82 5.03 24.93
N VAL A 430 -29.42 5.70 23.94
CA VAL A 430 -30.66 5.26 23.28
C VAL A 430 -30.41 3.99 22.52
N GLY A 431 -29.34 3.93 21.71
CA GLY A 431 -28.99 2.76 20.89
C GLY A 431 -28.67 1.48 21.67
N GLN A 432 -28.50 1.57 23.00
CA GLN A 432 -28.32 0.43 23.89
C GLN A 432 -29.62 -0.01 24.59
N SER A 433 -30.68 0.80 24.53
CA SER A 433 -31.98 0.52 25.16
C SER A 433 -32.98 0.01 24.14
N GLN A 434 -33.35 -1.27 24.24
CA GLN A 434 -34.35 -1.91 23.38
C GLN A 434 -35.70 -1.14 23.41
N GLU A 435 -36.10 -0.68 24.59
CA GLU A 435 -37.35 0.07 24.81
C GLU A 435 -37.36 1.39 24.04
N LEU A 436 -36.26 2.17 24.15
CA LEU A 436 -36.18 3.48 23.51
C LEU A 436 -36.04 3.36 21.99
N VAL A 437 -35.22 2.44 21.48
CA VAL A 437 -35.10 2.25 20.02
C VAL A 437 -36.42 1.75 19.43
N ASN A 438 -37.17 0.90 20.15
CA ASN A 438 -38.49 0.45 19.70
C ASN A 438 -39.48 1.62 19.65
N SER A 439 -39.63 2.39 20.74
CA SER A 439 -40.56 3.53 20.81
C SER A 439 -40.27 4.56 19.72
N TYR A 440 -39.01 5.01 19.59
CA TYR A 440 -38.66 6.02 18.57
C TYR A 440 -38.78 5.48 17.14
N THR A 441 -38.45 4.21 16.90
CA THR A 441 -38.64 3.61 15.58
C THR A 441 -40.13 3.53 15.25
N ALA A 442 -40.97 3.10 16.19
CA ALA A 442 -42.40 2.94 15.99
C ALA A 442 -43.09 4.29 15.74
N CYS A 443 -42.75 5.31 16.54
CA CYS A 443 -43.34 6.64 16.39
C CYS A 443 -42.96 7.25 15.03
N VAL A 444 -41.69 7.15 14.61
CA VAL A 444 -41.27 7.64 13.28
C VAL A 444 -41.94 6.84 12.18
N LYS A 445 -41.95 5.50 12.25
CA LYS A 445 -42.57 4.64 11.24
C LYS A 445 -44.06 4.91 11.07
N SER A 446 -44.76 5.27 12.14
CA SER A 446 -46.18 5.65 12.08
C SER A 446 -46.42 7.04 11.48
N SER A 447 -45.40 7.88 11.42
CA SER A 447 -45.51 9.31 11.06
C SER A 447 -45.21 9.64 9.60
N VAL A 448 -44.54 8.73 8.88
CA VAL A 448 -44.11 8.89 7.48
C VAL A 448 -44.36 7.63 6.66
N LYS A 449 -44.39 7.75 5.32
CA LYS A 449 -44.53 6.64 4.38
C LYS A 449 -43.18 6.19 3.80
N ILE A 450 -42.20 7.09 3.76
CA ILE A 450 -40.85 6.75 3.32
C ILE A 450 -40.18 5.74 4.27
N PRO A 451 -39.24 4.90 3.78
CA PRO A 451 -38.54 3.92 4.60
C PRO A 451 -37.81 4.53 5.81
N VAL A 452 -37.81 3.80 6.91
CA VAL A 452 -37.18 4.15 8.19
C VAL A 452 -36.03 3.20 8.49
N ILE A 453 -34.83 3.75 8.71
CA ILE A 453 -33.58 3.00 8.78
C ILE A 453 -32.85 3.31 10.10
N PRO A 454 -33.04 2.54 11.17
CA PRO A 454 -32.27 2.72 12.39
C PRO A 454 -30.78 2.42 12.23
N LYS A 455 -29.92 3.31 12.77
CA LYS A 455 -28.45 3.16 12.75
C LYS A 455 -27.90 2.73 14.09
N MET A 456 -27.33 1.53 14.11
CA MET A 456 -26.89 0.84 15.32
C MET A 456 -25.50 1.28 15.79
N THR A 457 -25.35 1.36 17.11
CA THR A 457 -24.07 1.61 17.77
C THR A 457 -23.32 0.30 17.95
N PRO A 458 -22.00 0.23 17.64
CA PRO A 458 -21.19 -0.95 17.94
C PRO A 458 -20.80 -1.05 19.42
N ASN A 459 -21.13 -0.04 20.22
CA ASN A 459 -20.72 0.07 21.62
C ASN A 459 -21.68 -0.72 22.52
N ILE A 460 -21.89 -2.00 22.22
CA ILE A 460 -22.87 -2.87 22.87
C ILE A 460 -22.39 -4.33 22.83
N THR A 461 -22.85 -5.14 23.79
CA THR A 461 -22.54 -6.58 23.85
C THR A 461 -23.23 -7.36 22.71
N HIS A 462 -24.54 -7.15 22.52
CA HIS A 462 -25.37 -7.85 21.54
C HIS A 462 -26.12 -6.83 20.67
N ILE A 463 -25.61 -6.57 19.46
CA ILE A 463 -26.22 -5.60 18.53
C ILE A 463 -27.58 -6.08 18.00
N THR A 464 -27.82 -7.38 18.02
CA THR A 464 -29.04 -8.02 17.52
C THR A 464 -30.28 -7.67 18.34
N GLU A 465 -30.12 -7.43 19.64
CA GLU A 465 -31.23 -7.10 20.55
C GLU A 465 -31.92 -5.77 20.18
N PRO A 466 -31.24 -4.61 20.14
CA PRO A 466 -31.87 -3.36 19.72
C PRO A 466 -32.30 -3.40 18.24
N ALA A 467 -31.58 -4.14 17.39
CA ALA A 467 -31.98 -4.30 15.98
C ALA A 467 -33.30 -5.06 15.85
N GLU A 468 -33.51 -6.13 16.62
CA GLU A 468 -34.77 -6.87 16.67
C GLU A 468 -35.91 -5.97 17.16
N ALA A 469 -35.67 -5.19 18.21
CA ALA A 469 -36.64 -4.22 18.72
C ALA A 469 -37.04 -3.18 17.66
N CYS A 470 -36.10 -2.70 16.85
CA CYS A 470 -36.37 -1.83 15.69
C CYS A 470 -37.19 -2.53 14.60
N LEU A 471 -36.88 -3.79 14.27
CA LEU A 471 -37.62 -4.54 13.25
C LEU A 471 -39.06 -4.81 13.69
N GLN A 472 -39.29 -5.13 14.97
CA GLN A 472 -40.62 -5.29 15.55
C GLN A 472 -41.41 -3.97 15.53
N ALA A 473 -40.74 -2.83 15.67
CA ALA A 473 -41.31 -1.50 15.53
C ALA A 473 -41.59 -1.09 14.06
N GLY A 474 -41.21 -1.93 13.08
CA GLY A 474 -41.49 -1.72 11.67
C GLY A 474 -40.39 -1.04 10.87
N ALA A 475 -39.13 -1.05 11.34
CA ALA A 475 -37.98 -0.61 10.54
C ALA A 475 -37.89 -1.37 9.20
N ASP A 476 -37.57 -0.66 8.12
CA ASP A 476 -37.47 -1.25 6.77
C ASP A 476 -36.06 -1.79 6.47
N ALA A 477 -35.04 -1.26 7.15
CA ALA A 477 -33.65 -1.68 7.06
C ALA A 477 -32.89 -1.31 8.33
N ILE A 478 -31.68 -1.84 8.48
CA ILE A 478 -30.75 -1.50 9.57
C ILE A 478 -29.42 -1.03 8.97
N SER A 479 -28.94 0.12 9.45
CA SER A 479 -27.59 0.62 9.18
C SER A 479 -26.63 0.19 10.29
N ALA A 480 -25.50 -0.43 9.93
CA ALA A 480 -24.50 -0.84 10.92
C ALA A 480 -23.07 -0.74 10.35
N ILE A 481 -22.10 -0.12 11.03
CA ILE A 481 -22.14 0.43 12.40
C ILE A 481 -21.86 1.94 12.44
N ASN A 482 -22.22 2.60 13.54
CA ASN A 482 -21.63 3.90 13.89
C ASN A 482 -20.18 3.71 14.42
N THR A 483 -19.55 4.79 14.89
CA THR A 483 -18.17 4.80 15.40
C THR A 483 -18.02 4.05 16.73
N ILE A 484 -16.82 3.52 16.95
CA ILE A 484 -16.45 2.80 18.18
C ILE A 484 -15.90 3.79 19.21
N LYS A 485 -16.36 3.76 20.45
CA LYS A 485 -15.84 4.62 21.53
C LYS A 485 -14.35 4.30 21.77
N SER A 486 -13.50 5.32 21.73
CA SER A 486 -12.05 5.20 21.87
C SER A 486 -11.42 6.43 22.52
N VAL A 487 -10.13 6.34 22.83
CA VAL A 487 -9.28 7.44 23.30
C VAL A 487 -7.93 7.35 22.58
N THR A 488 -7.35 8.50 22.26
CA THR A 488 -5.93 8.64 21.86
C THR A 488 -5.26 9.68 22.74
N MET A 489 -3.93 9.62 22.82
CA MET A 489 -3.13 10.44 23.74
C MET A 489 -2.29 11.52 23.03
N ALA A 490 -2.61 11.81 21.76
CA ALA A 490 -1.94 12.85 21.00
C ALA A 490 -2.23 14.23 21.63
N SER A 491 -1.16 14.98 21.94
CA SER A 491 -1.25 16.26 22.66
C SER A 491 -1.78 17.40 21.80
N ASP A 492 -1.53 17.33 20.49
CA ASP A 492 -2.02 18.27 19.48
C ASP A 492 -3.51 18.11 19.18
N ALA A 493 -4.14 17.04 19.66
CA ALA A 493 -5.57 16.79 19.52
C ALA A 493 -6.37 17.04 20.82
N GLU A 494 -5.81 17.82 21.75
CA GLU A 494 -6.44 18.26 22.99
C GLU A 494 -7.32 19.49 22.77
N VAL A 495 -8.48 19.52 23.45
CA VAL A 495 -9.35 20.70 23.49
C VAL A 495 -9.09 21.44 24.78
N THR A 496 -8.37 22.57 24.71
CA THR A 496 -8.04 23.40 25.89
C THR A 496 -7.37 22.63 27.03
N GLY A 497 -6.43 21.74 26.71
CA GLY A 497 -5.72 20.92 27.70
C GLY A 497 -6.52 19.72 28.23
N ARG A 498 -7.69 19.41 27.63
CA ARG A 498 -8.58 18.32 28.05
C ARG A 498 -8.77 17.30 26.93
N ARG A 499 -9.13 16.08 27.33
CA ARG A 499 -9.39 14.94 26.44
C ARG A 499 -10.71 14.27 26.83
N THR A 500 -11.35 13.60 25.88
CA THR A 500 -12.59 12.84 26.10
C THR A 500 -12.61 11.56 25.28
N ILE A 501 -13.52 10.65 25.62
CA ILE A 501 -13.89 9.51 24.78
C ILE A 501 -14.53 10.04 23.50
N SER A 502 -14.18 9.42 22.37
CA SER A 502 -14.56 9.90 21.03
C SER A 502 -14.77 8.75 20.05
N GLY A 503 -15.31 9.06 18.86
CA GLY A 503 -15.65 8.06 17.86
C GLY A 503 -14.45 7.64 17.03
N TYR A 504 -14.18 6.33 16.95
CA TYR A 504 -13.14 5.72 16.14
C TYR A 504 -13.70 5.12 14.86
N SER A 505 -12.98 5.31 13.77
CA SER A 505 -13.35 4.94 12.40
C SER A 505 -12.08 4.62 11.57
N GLY A 506 -12.23 4.40 10.27
CA GLY A 506 -11.14 3.98 9.37
C GLY A 506 -10.96 2.46 9.30
N ARG A 507 -10.00 1.99 8.49
CA ARG A 507 -9.80 0.54 8.24
C ARG A 507 -9.66 -0.32 9.50
N ALA A 508 -9.16 0.24 10.60
CA ALA A 508 -9.01 -0.47 11.87
C ALA A 508 -10.35 -1.00 12.43
N VAL A 509 -11.48 -0.36 12.12
CA VAL A 509 -12.79 -0.80 12.63
C VAL A 509 -13.46 -1.86 11.77
N ARG A 510 -12.96 -2.11 10.55
CA ARG A 510 -13.63 -3.01 9.58
C ARG A 510 -13.91 -4.41 10.11
N PRO A 511 -12.97 -5.11 10.78
CA PRO A 511 -13.26 -6.44 11.32
C PRO A 511 -14.39 -6.45 12.36
N ILE A 512 -14.54 -5.37 13.12
CA ILE A 512 -15.59 -5.22 14.13
C ILE A 512 -16.94 -4.93 13.44
N ALA A 513 -16.94 -4.09 12.41
CA ALA A 513 -18.13 -3.83 11.58
C ALA A 513 -18.63 -5.12 10.89
N LEU A 514 -17.74 -5.89 10.28
CA LEU A 514 -18.08 -7.17 9.62
C LEU A 514 -18.65 -8.19 10.62
N ARG A 515 -18.14 -8.25 11.85
CA ARG A 515 -18.71 -9.10 12.91
C ARG A 515 -20.17 -8.73 13.17
N HIS A 516 -20.46 -7.45 13.37
CA HIS A 516 -21.82 -6.99 13.65
C HIS A 516 -22.77 -7.21 12.47
N ILE A 517 -22.30 -7.00 11.25
CA ILE A 517 -23.08 -7.30 10.04
C ILE A 517 -23.39 -8.80 9.95
N LEU A 518 -22.42 -9.67 10.24
CA LEU A 518 -22.63 -11.11 10.27
C LEU A 518 -23.69 -11.50 11.32
N GLU A 519 -23.59 -10.96 12.54
CA GLU A 519 -24.56 -11.20 13.62
C GLU A 519 -25.98 -10.79 13.20
N LEU A 520 -26.13 -9.59 12.60
CA LEU A 520 -27.42 -9.08 12.12
C LEU A 520 -27.98 -9.90 10.95
N ALA A 521 -27.13 -10.31 10.01
CA ALA A 521 -27.53 -11.09 8.83
C ALA A 521 -27.93 -12.54 9.17
N GLN A 522 -27.53 -13.03 10.35
CA GLN A 522 -27.89 -14.35 10.87
C GLN A 522 -29.10 -14.33 11.81
N MET A 523 -29.71 -13.17 12.08
CA MET A 523 -30.93 -13.07 12.88
C MET A 523 -32.07 -13.90 12.27
N PRO A 524 -32.99 -14.44 13.11
CA PRO A 524 -34.16 -15.18 12.61
C PRO A 524 -35.02 -14.35 11.65
N GLN A 525 -35.31 -13.11 12.02
CA GLN A 525 -35.87 -12.09 11.13
C GLN A 525 -34.72 -11.32 10.47
N LYS A 526 -34.39 -11.69 9.24
CA LYS A 526 -33.27 -11.08 8.52
C LYS A 526 -33.61 -9.64 8.10
N PRO A 527 -32.84 -8.63 8.54
CA PRO A 527 -33.02 -7.26 8.09
C PRO A 527 -32.48 -7.07 6.66
N VAL A 528 -32.99 -6.04 5.97
CA VAL A 528 -32.24 -5.40 4.88
C VAL A 528 -31.11 -4.59 5.51
N LEU A 529 -29.89 -4.71 5.00
CA LEU A 529 -28.69 -4.16 5.65
C LEU A 529 -27.98 -3.07 4.83
N SER A 530 -27.57 -2.00 5.51
CA SER A 530 -26.62 -1.00 5.04
C SER A 530 -25.32 -1.11 5.83
N GLY A 531 -24.22 -1.44 5.15
CA GLY A 531 -22.92 -1.73 5.78
C GLY A 531 -22.02 -0.50 5.88
N ILE A 532 -21.41 -0.27 7.05
CA ILE A 532 -20.56 0.90 7.31
C ILE A 532 -19.40 0.51 8.23
N GLY A 533 -18.18 0.93 7.89
CA GLY A 533 -17.02 0.85 8.78
C GLY A 533 -15.74 0.38 8.09
N GLY A 534 -14.82 1.32 7.84
CA GLY A 534 -13.47 0.99 7.36
C GLY A 534 -13.37 0.47 5.92
N ILE A 535 -14.33 0.82 5.07
CA ILE A 535 -14.34 0.50 3.64
C ILE A 535 -13.45 1.51 2.90
N GLU A 536 -12.38 1.02 2.25
CA GLU A 536 -11.46 1.84 1.44
C GLU A 536 -11.29 1.31 0.02
N THR A 537 -11.56 0.02 -0.21
CA THR A 537 -11.45 -0.63 -1.53
C THR A 537 -12.75 -1.33 -1.92
N TRP A 538 -12.85 -1.70 -3.20
CA TRP A 538 -13.97 -2.50 -3.71
C TRP A 538 -14.03 -3.89 -3.05
N ARG A 539 -12.89 -4.44 -2.60
CA ARG A 539 -12.85 -5.72 -1.89
C ARG A 539 -13.47 -5.60 -0.50
N ASP A 540 -13.18 -4.50 0.18
CA ASP A 540 -13.77 -4.22 1.48
C ASP A 540 -15.28 -4.10 1.35
N ALA A 541 -15.77 -3.37 0.34
CA ALA A 541 -17.21 -3.28 0.07
C ALA A 541 -17.83 -4.64 -0.28
N LEU A 542 -17.12 -5.45 -1.07
CA LEU A 542 -17.56 -6.80 -1.42
C LEU A 542 -17.70 -7.69 -0.17
N GLU A 543 -16.83 -7.56 0.84
CA GLU A 543 -16.96 -8.30 2.11
C GLU A 543 -18.31 -8.00 2.79
N PHE A 544 -18.72 -6.73 2.87
CA PHE A 544 -20.04 -6.34 3.42
C PHE A 544 -21.19 -6.88 2.57
N ILE A 545 -21.11 -6.75 1.25
CA ILE A 545 -22.15 -7.24 0.32
C ILE A 545 -22.31 -8.76 0.48
N GLN A 546 -21.22 -9.52 0.48
CA GLN A 546 -21.24 -10.97 0.64
C GLN A 546 -21.70 -11.44 2.02
N LEU A 547 -21.70 -10.55 3.02
CA LEU A 547 -22.31 -10.78 4.33
C LEU A 547 -23.78 -10.33 4.43
N GLY A 548 -24.37 -9.77 3.37
CA GLY A 548 -25.80 -9.49 3.31
C GLY A 548 -26.18 -8.02 3.16
N CYS A 549 -25.22 -7.10 3.05
CA CYS A 549 -25.54 -5.70 2.81
C CYS A 549 -26.00 -5.46 1.37
N SER A 550 -27.12 -4.75 1.19
CA SER A 550 -27.60 -4.29 -0.12
C SER A 550 -26.94 -2.98 -0.56
N ASN A 551 -26.43 -2.18 0.38
CA ASN A 551 -25.56 -1.05 0.06
C ASN A 551 -24.46 -0.90 1.12
N VAL A 552 -23.50 -0.03 0.84
CA VAL A 552 -22.42 0.31 1.77
C VAL A 552 -22.24 1.82 1.87
N GLN A 553 -21.97 2.32 3.08
CA GLN A 553 -21.68 3.72 3.33
C GLN A 553 -20.18 3.95 3.60
N VAL A 554 -19.64 5.04 3.06
CA VAL A 554 -18.21 5.38 3.14
C VAL A 554 -18.02 6.80 3.66
N CYS A 555 -17.09 6.98 4.60
CA CYS A 555 -16.77 8.28 5.22
C CYS A 555 -15.26 8.50 5.27
N THR A 556 -14.55 7.75 6.11
CA THR A 556 -13.12 7.98 6.39
C THR A 556 -12.25 7.91 5.13
N ALA A 557 -12.55 7.00 4.20
CA ALA A 557 -11.82 6.90 2.94
C ALA A 557 -12.04 8.15 2.05
N VAL A 558 -13.22 8.76 2.10
CA VAL A 558 -13.50 10.02 1.38
C VAL A 558 -12.76 11.18 2.04
N MET A 559 -12.70 11.24 3.37
CA MET A 559 -11.88 12.24 4.08
C MET A 559 -10.41 12.16 3.67
N GLN A 560 -9.89 10.95 3.46
CA GLN A 560 -8.48 10.74 3.13
C GLN A 560 -8.17 10.92 1.63
N TYR A 561 -9.05 10.47 0.74
CA TYR A 561 -8.75 10.32 -0.69
C TYR A 561 -9.63 11.17 -1.62
N GLY A 562 -10.66 11.81 -1.07
CA GLY A 562 -11.68 12.59 -1.78
C GLY A 562 -12.75 11.71 -2.45
N TYR A 563 -13.80 12.35 -2.98
CA TYR A 563 -14.92 11.65 -3.62
C TYR A 563 -14.51 10.76 -4.79
N ARG A 564 -13.38 11.06 -5.44
CA ARG A 564 -12.82 10.33 -6.60
C ARG A 564 -12.54 8.85 -6.36
N ILE A 565 -12.49 8.39 -5.11
CA ILE A 565 -12.33 6.98 -4.77
C ILE A 565 -13.45 6.11 -5.34
N ILE A 566 -14.64 6.69 -5.59
CA ILE A 566 -15.79 6.00 -6.17
C ILE A 566 -15.47 5.32 -7.52
N ASP A 567 -14.61 5.93 -8.34
CA ASP A 567 -14.14 5.35 -9.61
C ASP A 567 -13.54 3.96 -9.38
N ASP A 568 -12.69 3.85 -8.37
CA ASP A 568 -11.93 2.66 -8.04
C ASP A 568 -12.80 1.61 -7.35
N LEU A 569 -13.79 2.05 -6.56
CA LEU A 569 -14.80 1.18 -5.95
C LEU A 569 -15.70 0.51 -7.01
N ILE A 570 -16.24 1.31 -7.94
CA ILE A 570 -17.10 0.83 -9.04
C ILE A 570 -16.33 -0.10 -9.97
N LEU A 571 -15.17 0.35 -10.46
CA LEU A 571 -14.38 -0.41 -11.42
C LEU A 571 -14.00 -1.80 -10.89
N GLY A 572 -13.53 -1.86 -9.64
CA GLY A 572 -13.08 -3.11 -9.06
C GLY A 572 -14.21 -4.11 -8.86
N LEU A 573 -15.38 -3.63 -8.40
CA LEU A 573 -16.56 -4.47 -8.21
C LEU A 573 -17.12 -4.97 -9.54
N GLN A 574 -17.22 -4.11 -10.55
CA GLN A 574 -17.64 -4.48 -11.90
C GLN A 574 -16.73 -5.53 -12.52
N ARG A 575 -15.42 -5.31 -12.44
CA ARG A 575 -14.44 -6.25 -12.97
C ARG A 575 -14.47 -7.58 -12.22
N PHE A 576 -14.68 -7.57 -10.89
CA PHE A 576 -14.85 -8.79 -10.11
C PHE A 576 -16.07 -9.58 -10.59
N MET A 577 -17.21 -8.92 -10.78
CA MET A 577 -18.43 -9.54 -11.31
C MET A 577 -18.21 -10.12 -12.71
N ALA A 578 -17.63 -9.35 -13.63
CA ALA A 578 -17.30 -9.81 -14.98
C ALA A 578 -16.38 -11.03 -14.98
N LYS A 579 -15.29 -11.00 -14.18
CA LYS A 579 -14.36 -12.13 -14.04
C LYS A 579 -15.04 -13.39 -13.53
N ARG A 580 -16.07 -13.24 -12.69
CA ARG A 580 -16.80 -14.34 -12.09
C ARG A 580 -18.00 -14.80 -12.92
N GLY A 581 -18.35 -14.06 -13.99
CA GLY A 581 -19.55 -14.32 -14.79
C GLY A 581 -20.84 -14.00 -14.05
N VAL A 582 -20.81 -13.05 -13.10
CA VAL A 582 -22.00 -12.60 -12.36
C VAL A 582 -22.53 -11.34 -13.03
N ASN A 583 -23.79 -11.37 -13.47
CA ASN A 583 -24.40 -10.25 -14.20
C ASN A 583 -25.22 -9.31 -13.32
N GLU A 584 -25.66 -9.77 -12.14
CA GLU A 584 -26.49 -9.00 -11.22
C GLU A 584 -25.83 -8.95 -9.84
N LEU A 585 -25.64 -7.73 -9.31
CA LEU A 585 -24.98 -7.55 -8.00
C LEU A 585 -25.75 -8.23 -6.87
N GLN A 586 -27.08 -8.30 -6.98
CA GLN A 586 -27.95 -8.94 -5.99
C GLN A 586 -27.58 -10.40 -5.69
N GLN A 587 -26.99 -11.12 -6.65
CA GLN A 587 -26.54 -12.50 -6.48
C GLN A 587 -25.36 -12.64 -5.51
N LEU A 588 -24.61 -11.56 -5.29
CA LEU A 588 -23.51 -11.54 -4.33
C LEU A 588 -23.98 -11.25 -2.90
N VAL A 589 -25.18 -10.68 -2.72
CA VAL A 589 -25.70 -10.27 -1.41
C VAL A 589 -25.90 -11.49 -0.52
N GLY A 590 -25.15 -11.57 0.59
CA GLY A 590 -25.26 -12.65 1.57
C GLY A 590 -24.69 -14.00 1.13
N GLU A 591 -24.02 -14.05 -0.03
CA GLU A 591 -23.51 -15.30 -0.61
C GLU A 591 -22.59 -16.08 0.33
N HIS A 592 -21.83 -15.39 1.19
CA HIS A 592 -20.87 -16.05 2.08
C HIS A 592 -21.45 -16.41 3.45
N LEU A 593 -22.69 -16.02 3.77
CA LEU A 593 -23.33 -16.35 5.05
C LEU A 593 -23.32 -17.85 5.37
N PRO A 594 -23.62 -18.77 4.43
CA PRO A 594 -23.58 -20.21 4.73
C PRO A 594 -22.19 -20.76 5.07
N LYS A 595 -21.12 -20.00 4.80
CA LYS A 595 -19.72 -20.40 5.10
C LYS A 595 -19.29 -20.04 6.52
N PHE A 596 -20.06 -19.22 7.25
CA PHE A 596 -19.80 -18.88 8.64
C PHE A 596 -20.47 -19.91 9.55
N LEU A 597 -19.64 -20.83 10.05
CA LEU A 597 -20.06 -21.94 10.91
C LEU A 597 -19.62 -21.69 12.35
N ASN A 598 -20.32 -22.33 13.28
CA ASN A 598 -19.83 -22.43 14.66
C ASN A 598 -18.43 -23.09 14.69
N PRO A 599 -17.54 -22.67 15.61
CA PRO A 599 -16.17 -23.20 15.71
C PRO A 599 -16.06 -24.72 15.83
N ASP A 600 -17.10 -25.39 16.32
CA ASP A 600 -17.14 -26.85 16.49
C ASP A 600 -17.33 -27.59 15.15
N HIS A 601 -17.84 -26.91 14.13
CA HIS A 601 -18.03 -27.47 12.78
C HIS A 601 -16.87 -27.20 11.82
N LEU A 602 -15.81 -26.53 12.29
CA LEU A 602 -14.61 -26.32 11.48
C LEU A 602 -13.80 -27.61 11.34
N ASP A 603 -13.29 -27.89 10.14
CA ASP A 603 -12.40 -29.01 9.87
C ASP A 603 -11.11 -28.91 10.70
N ARG A 604 -10.93 -29.88 11.61
CA ARG A 604 -9.77 -30.01 12.50
C ARG A 604 -8.80 -31.10 12.05
N ASP A 605 -9.16 -31.89 11.06
CA ASP A 605 -8.43 -33.08 10.63
C ASP A 605 -7.47 -32.78 9.48
N THR A 606 -7.56 -31.59 8.87
CA THR A 606 -6.67 -31.20 7.78
C THR A 606 -5.79 -30.00 8.13
N ILE A 607 -4.70 -29.85 7.37
CA ILE A 607 -3.68 -28.81 7.53
C ILE A 607 -3.25 -28.27 6.16
N ILE A 608 -2.86 -27.00 6.14
CA ILE A 608 -2.21 -26.35 5.02
C ILE A 608 -0.84 -25.87 5.50
N TYR A 609 0.21 -26.21 4.75
CA TYR A 609 1.58 -25.76 5.06
C TYR A 609 1.96 -24.50 4.28
N PRO A 610 2.86 -23.65 4.82
CA PRO A 610 3.46 -22.56 4.06
C PRO A 610 4.40 -23.10 2.98
N LYS A 611 4.38 -22.46 1.81
CA LYS A 611 5.25 -22.77 0.66
C LYS A 611 6.13 -21.56 0.34
N PHE A 612 7.44 -21.72 0.46
CA PHE A 612 8.42 -20.67 0.21
C PHE A 612 8.78 -20.59 -1.29
N ASP A 613 8.59 -19.41 -1.86
CA ASP A 613 9.07 -19.06 -3.19
C ASP A 613 10.53 -18.58 -3.09
N LYS A 614 11.45 -19.35 -3.68
CA LYS A 614 12.88 -19.06 -3.62
C LYS A 614 13.27 -17.84 -4.46
N GLU A 615 12.51 -17.52 -5.50
CA GLU A 615 12.80 -16.37 -6.37
C GLU A 615 12.34 -15.06 -5.73
N MET A 616 11.19 -15.06 -5.04
CA MET A 616 10.67 -13.87 -4.35
C MET A 616 11.27 -13.66 -2.95
N CYS A 617 11.84 -14.71 -2.34
CA CYS A 617 12.45 -14.61 -1.03
C CYS A 617 13.73 -13.76 -1.06
N VAL A 618 13.75 -12.68 -0.30
CA VAL A 618 14.90 -11.77 -0.14
C VAL A 618 15.87 -12.18 0.98
N GLY A 619 15.60 -13.30 1.65
CA GLY A 619 16.46 -13.83 2.70
C GLY A 619 16.53 -12.96 3.95
N CYS A 620 15.43 -12.31 4.32
CA CYS A 620 15.37 -11.42 5.49
C CYS A 620 15.32 -12.18 6.84
N GLY A 621 15.00 -13.47 6.85
CA GLY A 621 14.89 -14.26 8.08
C GLY A 621 13.66 -14.01 8.95
N ARG A 622 12.86 -12.96 8.68
CA ARG A 622 11.68 -12.60 9.51
C ARG A 622 10.72 -13.76 9.76
N CYS A 623 10.51 -14.62 8.76
CA CYS A 623 9.64 -15.79 8.90
C CYS A 623 10.14 -16.81 9.92
N GLU A 624 11.45 -16.95 10.07
CA GLU A 624 12.03 -17.79 11.10
C GLU A 624 11.83 -17.15 12.47
N VAL A 625 12.26 -15.91 12.68
CA VAL A 625 12.07 -15.16 13.94
C VAL A 625 10.62 -15.22 14.42
N SER A 626 9.66 -14.89 13.55
CA SER A 626 8.24 -14.94 13.92
C SER A 626 7.74 -16.35 14.25
N CYS A 627 8.29 -17.38 13.61
CA CYS A 627 7.94 -18.76 13.93
C CYS A 627 8.65 -19.26 15.19
N SER A 628 9.85 -18.77 15.48
CA SER A 628 10.65 -19.15 16.64
C SER A 628 10.11 -18.53 17.92
N ASP A 629 9.72 -17.25 17.89
CA ASP A 629 9.33 -16.52 19.09
C ASP A 629 7.80 -16.42 19.26
N GLY A 630 7.06 -16.41 18.15
CA GLY A 630 5.59 -16.26 18.13
C GLY A 630 4.85 -17.45 17.52
N GLY A 631 5.54 -18.58 17.32
CA GLY A 631 4.98 -19.75 16.64
C GLY A 631 5.48 -21.07 17.25
N HIS A 632 5.85 -22.00 16.37
CA HIS A 632 6.13 -23.39 16.71
C HIS A 632 7.55 -23.85 16.37
N GLN A 633 8.51 -22.91 16.22
CA GLN A 633 9.93 -23.18 15.93
C GLN A 633 10.10 -24.14 14.74
N ALA A 634 9.23 -23.96 13.74
CA ALA A 634 9.04 -24.87 12.61
C ALA A 634 9.75 -24.39 11.34
N ILE A 635 10.56 -23.33 11.42
CA ILE A 635 11.35 -22.82 10.31
C ILE A 635 12.80 -22.76 10.79
N VAL A 636 13.72 -23.29 10.00
CA VAL A 636 15.16 -23.14 10.20
C VAL A 636 15.67 -22.16 9.15
N PHE A 637 16.42 -21.15 9.57
CA PHE A 637 17.05 -20.20 8.66
C PHE A 637 18.53 -20.54 8.50
N ASP A 638 18.93 -20.84 7.28
CA ASP A 638 20.33 -21.03 6.93
C ASP A 638 20.99 -19.65 6.78
N SER A 639 21.98 -19.34 7.62
CA SER A 639 22.68 -18.06 7.63
C SER A 639 23.61 -17.85 6.43
N GLU A 640 24.13 -18.93 5.83
CA GLU A 640 25.02 -18.86 4.68
C GLU A 640 24.23 -18.62 3.40
N THR A 641 23.20 -19.45 3.15
CA THR A 641 22.36 -19.32 1.95
C THR A 641 21.26 -18.26 2.11
N ARG A 642 21.02 -17.80 3.35
CA ARG A 642 19.93 -16.90 3.74
C ARG A 642 18.55 -17.41 3.34
N ARG A 643 18.34 -18.73 3.42
CA ARG A 643 17.09 -19.38 3.02
C ARG A 643 16.36 -20.00 4.20
N PRO A 644 15.04 -19.76 4.33
CA PRO A 644 14.22 -20.50 5.28
C PRO A 644 13.92 -21.91 4.76
N ARG A 645 13.91 -22.87 5.67
CA ARG A 645 13.50 -24.26 5.44
C ARG A 645 12.46 -24.66 6.47
N LEU A 646 11.34 -25.21 5.99
CA LEU A 646 10.27 -25.70 6.85
C LEU A 646 10.66 -27.03 7.51
N VAL A 647 10.43 -27.15 8.81
CA VAL A 647 10.45 -28.39 9.58
C VAL A 647 8.99 -28.86 9.70
N GLY A 648 8.54 -29.64 8.72
CA GLY A 648 7.12 -30.01 8.57
C GLY A 648 6.50 -30.65 9.81
N THR A 649 7.27 -31.45 10.56
CA THR A 649 6.82 -32.12 11.78
C THR A 649 6.49 -31.17 12.93
N LYS A 650 7.03 -29.95 12.93
CA LYS A 650 6.74 -28.93 13.94
C LYS A 650 5.68 -27.92 13.47
N CYS A 651 5.43 -27.84 12.16
CA CYS A 651 4.55 -26.82 11.61
C CYS A 651 3.09 -27.22 11.80
N VAL A 652 2.31 -26.34 12.42
CA VAL A 652 0.86 -26.53 12.63
C VAL A 652 0.00 -25.77 11.61
N GLY A 653 0.60 -25.12 10.61
CA GLY A 653 -0.13 -24.37 9.59
C GLY A 653 -0.74 -23.06 10.08
N CYS A 654 -0.20 -22.41 11.12
CA CYS A 654 -0.73 -21.12 11.62
C CYS A 654 -0.58 -19.96 10.64
N HIS A 655 0.29 -20.10 9.62
CA HIS A 655 0.57 -19.11 8.57
C HIS A 655 1.06 -17.72 9.03
N LEU A 656 1.47 -17.55 10.30
CA LEU A 656 2.08 -16.30 10.77
C LEU A 656 3.25 -15.86 9.88
N CYS A 657 4.11 -16.80 9.49
CA CYS A 657 5.23 -16.55 8.57
C CYS A 657 4.80 -15.94 7.23
N ARG A 658 3.63 -16.30 6.71
CA ARG A 658 3.06 -15.72 5.48
C ARG A 658 2.59 -14.29 5.70
N LEU A 659 1.93 -14.01 6.82
CA LEU A 659 1.37 -12.68 7.13
C LEU A 659 2.44 -11.61 7.33
N ILE A 660 3.61 -12.00 7.86
CA ILE A 660 4.73 -11.08 8.14
C ILE A 660 5.69 -10.93 6.96
N CYS A 661 5.57 -11.75 5.91
CA CYS A 661 6.55 -11.81 4.83
C CYS A 661 6.51 -10.51 4.00
N PRO A 662 7.57 -9.69 4.00
CA PRO A 662 7.53 -8.37 3.38
C PRO A 662 7.39 -8.42 1.86
N THR A 663 7.83 -9.51 1.21
CA THR A 663 7.78 -9.64 -0.25
C THR A 663 6.69 -10.59 -0.73
N GLY A 664 5.83 -11.09 0.16
CA GLY A 664 4.80 -12.07 -0.19
C GLY A 664 5.37 -13.41 -0.68
N ALA A 665 6.64 -13.72 -0.41
CA ALA A 665 7.35 -14.93 -0.86
C ALA A 665 6.84 -16.25 -0.26
N ILE A 666 5.80 -16.22 0.58
CA ILE A 666 5.28 -17.40 1.26
C ILE A 666 3.81 -17.57 0.86
N SER A 667 3.55 -18.60 0.06
CA SER A 667 2.22 -19.01 -0.37
C SER A 667 1.71 -20.19 0.46
N VAL A 668 0.59 -20.78 0.05
CA VAL A 668 0.00 -21.95 0.71
C VAL A 668 0.15 -23.19 -0.16
N THR A 669 0.32 -24.35 0.48
CA THR A 669 0.27 -25.66 -0.18
C THR A 669 -1.19 -26.11 -0.37
N LYS A 670 -1.39 -27.29 -0.97
CA LYS A 670 -2.70 -27.96 -0.95
C LYS A 670 -3.02 -28.39 0.49
N ARG A 671 -4.30 -28.36 0.84
CA ARG A 671 -4.81 -28.93 2.10
C ARG A 671 -4.61 -30.44 2.10
N ILE A 672 -4.08 -30.98 3.18
CA ILE A 672 -3.84 -32.41 3.38
C ILE A 672 -4.37 -32.86 4.74
N THR A 673 -4.65 -34.14 4.92
CA THR A 673 -4.99 -34.71 6.23
C THR A 673 -3.79 -34.64 7.17
N LYS A 674 -4.02 -34.29 8.44
CA LYS A 674 -3.03 -34.38 9.51
C LYS A 674 -2.65 -35.84 9.71
N LYS A 675 -1.36 -36.08 9.93
CA LYS A 675 -0.83 -37.41 10.25
C LYS A 675 -0.81 -37.64 11.74
#